data_AF-A0A926AVR0-F1
#
_entry.id   AF-A0A926AVR0-F1
#
_cell.length_a   1.000
_cell.length_b   1.000
_cell.length_c   1.000
_cell.angle_alpha   90.00
_cell.angle_beta   90.00
_cell.angle_gamma   90.00
#
_symmetry.space_group_name_H-M   'P 1'
#
loop_
_entity.id
_entity.type
_entity.pdbx_description
1 polymer ?
#
loop_
_entity_poly.entity_id
_entity_poly.type
_entity_poly.pdbx_seq_one_letter_code
_entity_poly.pdbx_strand_id
1 'polypeptide(L)'
;INRWDLQKLDPAAKVSPPKNAIIFHMEKTVPVNLRPIVRAGIEEWNKAFDKLGFDNAVEVRQQRDEDTWDPEDVNYNTFRWITAEAGFAMGPSRVNPLTGQILDADIIFDASFLRSWKTSYENFTPSAVAALLDLEQPIPTKGPALFGSRRHHHADCRLNEGMQHQSSLAGAVFAAQGLTAKRGELPDEYLQQALKEVVMHEVGHTLGLRHNFRASAWKTLAEMDDPAKANEPTVGSVMDYLPVNIVPAGTKQPVYYTTTLGPYDHWAIEYGYKTVAGDENAELAKIAMRSGESGLDYSTDEDTETNDPDPLSNRFDLSKDPIAHAQRQMALVNSLLPKLLERTVENGEGYQRARQAFGVLIGEYYKSAQFVARFIGGVMVHRDHKGDNQARPPFKTVDAAQQRAAMKQLAEQAFHAPKYDPASLNSLSSTNWRHWGVPRSSLDRAEYPIHKTISDFQEAILGRTLNHLTLSRIQDGEAKAAAGEDVYTLPEHLKSVIESVFSELTAPPAGEFNNRTPYISSFRRALQRTALKRFADIVAKPRQGQPEDARVLTRMYLNELAAKIDAALGKGDLKLDDYTRAHLTDSRLRIKQVLEAETEDFGKPAGGGGGGFFIFGAEAEPRTRNLEAIAPEQP
;
A
#
# COMPACT_ATOMS: atom_id res chain seq x y z
N ILE A 1 25.86 -2.36 3.69
CA ILE A 1 25.17 -3.55 3.15
C ILE A 1 25.79 -4.77 3.82
N ASN A 2 24.98 -5.72 4.29
CA ASN A 2 25.49 -7.03 4.68
C ASN A 2 25.70 -7.84 3.40
N ARG A 3 26.80 -8.54 3.24
CA ARG A 3 27.12 -9.22 1.97
C ARG A 3 27.85 -10.54 2.17
N TRP A 4 27.75 -11.43 1.18
CA TRP A 4 28.59 -12.63 1.12
C TRP A 4 30.07 -12.26 0.89
N ASP A 5 30.99 -13.07 1.42
CA ASP A 5 32.41 -12.96 1.09
C ASP A 5 32.69 -13.61 -0.27
N LEU A 6 32.36 -12.87 -1.34
CA LEU A 6 32.50 -13.32 -2.71
C LEU A 6 33.83 -12.81 -3.31
N GLN A 7 34.75 -13.73 -3.58
CA GLN A 7 36.07 -13.44 -4.17
C GLN A 7 36.26 -14.25 -5.43
N LYS A 8 36.88 -13.67 -6.46
CA LYS A 8 37.25 -14.41 -7.68
C LYS A 8 38.27 -15.48 -7.35
N LEU A 9 38.15 -16.65 -7.99
CA LEU A 9 39.14 -17.72 -7.88
C LEU A 9 40.50 -17.27 -8.43
N ASP A 10 40.48 -16.58 -9.58
CA ASP A 10 41.62 -15.85 -10.14
C ASP A 10 41.32 -14.33 -10.10
N PRO A 11 41.87 -13.59 -9.14
CA PRO A 11 41.68 -12.13 -9.03
C PRO A 11 42.23 -11.33 -10.22
N ALA A 12 43.17 -11.89 -11.00
CA ALA A 12 43.75 -11.21 -12.15
C ALA A 12 42.89 -11.36 -13.42
N ALA A 13 42.02 -12.37 -13.47
CA ALA A 13 41.15 -12.61 -14.61
C ALA A 13 39.98 -11.61 -14.65
N LYS A 14 39.66 -11.14 -15.86
CA LYS A 14 38.50 -10.26 -16.08
C LYS A 14 37.19 -10.94 -15.67
N VAL A 15 37.04 -12.21 -16.06
CA VAL A 15 35.94 -13.10 -15.69
C VAL A 15 36.53 -14.33 -15.01
N SER A 16 36.02 -14.69 -13.83
CA SER A 16 36.50 -15.83 -13.07
C SER A 16 35.36 -16.41 -12.22
N PRO A 17 35.26 -17.73 -12.05
CA PRO A 17 34.33 -18.29 -11.07
C PRO A 17 34.70 -17.80 -9.66
N PRO A 18 33.74 -17.76 -8.72
CA PRO A 18 34.05 -17.41 -7.34
C PRO A 18 34.86 -18.54 -6.67
N LYS A 19 35.69 -18.17 -5.69
CA LYS A 19 36.39 -19.13 -4.82
C LYS A 19 35.40 -19.96 -4.00
N ASN A 20 34.35 -19.29 -3.49
CA ASN A 20 33.20 -19.89 -2.84
C ASN A 20 31.95 -19.33 -3.53
N ALA A 21 31.23 -20.16 -4.29
CA ALA A 21 29.94 -19.76 -4.86
C ALA A 21 28.87 -19.67 -3.78
N ILE A 22 27.88 -18.81 -3.98
CA ILE A 22 26.67 -18.76 -3.15
C ILE A 22 25.77 -19.88 -3.63
N ILE A 23 25.81 -21.01 -2.93
CA ILE A 23 25.08 -22.22 -3.32
C ILE A 23 23.77 -22.25 -2.56
N PHE A 24 22.64 -22.25 -3.28
CA PHE A 24 21.31 -22.53 -2.75
C PHE A 24 20.92 -23.97 -3.02
N HIS A 25 20.52 -24.69 -1.97
CA HIS A 25 19.96 -26.03 -2.09
C HIS A 25 18.43 -25.95 -2.13
N MET A 26 17.87 -26.28 -3.29
CA MET A 26 16.42 -26.39 -3.47
C MET A 26 15.91 -27.66 -2.81
N GLU A 27 15.00 -27.51 -1.84
CA GLU A 27 14.43 -28.61 -1.07
C GLU A 27 13.74 -29.62 -1.99
N LYS A 28 13.84 -30.92 -1.66
CA LYS A 28 13.22 -31.99 -2.44
C LYS A 28 11.68 -31.92 -2.50
N THR A 29 11.05 -31.23 -1.55
CA THR A 29 9.60 -31.03 -1.48
C THR A 29 9.07 -30.01 -2.50
N VAL A 30 9.93 -29.21 -3.12
CA VAL A 30 9.54 -28.30 -4.21
C VAL A 30 8.95 -29.12 -5.36
N PRO A 31 7.71 -28.83 -5.81
CA PRO A 31 7.05 -29.56 -6.90
C PRO A 31 7.89 -29.57 -8.17
N VAL A 32 8.03 -30.75 -8.79
CA VAL A 32 8.95 -30.97 -9.93
C VAL A 32 8.70 -29.99 -11.08
N ASN A 33 7.45 -29.68 -11.38
CA ASN A 33 7.07 -28.75 -12.44
C ASN A 33 7.44 -27.28 -12.15
N LEU A 34 7.64 -26.91 -10.88
CA LEU A 34 8.00 -25.55 -10.46
C LEU A 34 9.51 -25.36 -10.27
N ARG A 35 10.27 -26.45 -10.10
CA ARG A 35 11.72 -26.42 -9.92
C ARG A 35 12.48 -25.59 -10.96
N PRO A 36 12.16 -25.64 -12.27
CA PRO A 36 12.82 -24.80 -13.26
C PRO A 36 12.59 -23.31 -13.03
N ILE A 37 11.42 -22.91 -12.54
CA ILE A 37 11.05 -21.52 -12.30
C ILE A 37 11.77 -20.97 -11.07
N VAL A 38 11.78 -21.74 -9.97
CA VAL A 38 12.53 -21.40 -8.76
C VAL A 38 14.01 -21.26 -9.07
N ARG A 39 14.59 -22.25 -9.77
CA ARG A 39 15.99 -22.18 -10.23
C ARG A 39 16.25 -20.91 -11.04
N ALA A 40 15.40 -20.63 -12.03
CA ALA A 40 15.55 -19.45 -12.89
C ALA A 40 15.44 -18.13 -12.10
N GLY A 41 14.62 -18.05 -11.05
CA GLY A 41 14.55 -16.88 -10.19
C GLY A 41 15.82 -16.66 -9.36
N ILE A 42 16.40 -17.73 -8.81
CA ILE A 42 17.65 -17.66 -8.04
C ILE A 42 18.84 -17.32 -8.93
N GLU A 43 19.00 -18.05 -10.04
CA GLU A 43 20.12 -17.88 -10.96
C GLU A 43 20.03 -16.57 -11.77
N GLU A 44 18.88 -15.88 -11.79
CA GLU A 44 18.73 -14.59 -12.47
C GLU A 44 19.73 -13.54 -11.94
N TRP A 45 20.06 -13.60 -10.65
CA TRP A 45 21.05 -12.71 -10.02
C TRP A 45 22.46 -12.81 -10.61
N ASN A 46 22.79 -13.93 -11.29
CA ASN A 46 24.04 -14.01 -12.05
C ASN A 46 24.14 -12.93 -13.12
N LYS A 47 23.04 -12.44 -13.71
CA LYS A 47 23.09 -11.30 -14.66
C LYS A 47 23.70 -10.03 -14.06
N ALA A 48 23.58 -9.83 -12.75
CA ALA A 48 24.23 -8.73 -12.05
C ALA A 48 25.70 -9.05 -11.73
N PHE A 49 25.99 -10.26 -11.27
CA PHE A 49 27.35 -10.71 -10.94
C PHE A 49 28.27 -10.87 -12.16
N ASP A 50 27.73 -11.30 -13.31
CA ASP A 50 28.45 -11.41 -14.59
C ASP A 50 29.03 -10.05 -15.01
N LYS A 51 28.31 -8.96 -14.76
CA LYS A 51 28.79 -7.58 -15.03
C LYS A 51 29.97 -7.20 -14.15
N LEU A 52 30.12 -7.82 -12.99
CA LEU A 52 31.27 -7.66 -12.09
C LEU A 52 32.40 -8.66 -12.41
N GLY A 53 32.17 -9.56 -13.37
CA GLY A 53 33.12 -10.57 -13.83
C GLY A 53 33.20 -11.81 -12.94
N PHE A 54 32.14 -12.12 -12.19
CA PHE A 54 31.99 -13.44 -11.58
C PHE A 54 31.25 -14.36 -12.54
N ASP A 55 31.86 -15.48 -12.89
CA ASP A 55 31.20 -16.54 -13.66
C ASP A 55 30.43 -17.45 -12.71
N ASN A 56 29.10 -17.43 -12.80
CA ASN A 56 28.22 -18.27 -11.98
C ASN A 56 28.42 -18.07 -10.46
N ALA A 57 28.26 -16.82 -9.99
CA ALA A 57 28.36 -16.46 -8.58
C ALA A 57 27.35 -17.18 -7.69
N VAL A 58 26.13 -17.38 -8.20
CA VAL A 58 25.02 -18.05 -7.52
C VAL A 58 24.74 -19.37 -8.22
N GLU A 59 24.73 -20.46 -7.47
CA GLU A 59 24.48 -21.81 -7.98
C GLU A 59 23.26 -22.42 -7.28
N VAL A 60 22.39 -23.11 -8.02
CA VAL A 60 21.29 -23.89 -7.41
C VAL A 60 21.57 -25.38 -7.50
N ARG A 61 21.57 -26.07 -6.35
CA ARG A 61 21.65 -27.53 -6.26
C ARG A 61 20.30 -28.10 -5.85
N GLN A 62 19.97 -29.28 -6.34
CA GLN A 62 18.78 -29.99 -5.91
C GLN A 62 19.15 -30.88 -4.72
N GLN A 63 18.45 -30.72 -3.59
CA GLN A 63 18.51 -31.71 -2.51
C GLN A 63 17.97 -33.05 -3.03
N ARG A 64 18.74 -34.12 -2.81
CA ARG A 64 18.41 -35.48 -3.26
C ARG A 64 17.73 -36.25 -2.14
N ASP A 65 17.16 -37.40 -2.49
CA ASP A 65 16.45 -38.23 -1.50
C ASP A 65 17.42 -38.89 -0.50
N GLU A 66 18.65 -39.15 -0.93
CA GLU A 66 19.73 -39.71 -0.10
C GLU A 66 20.45 -38.70 0.80
N ASP A 67 20.22 -37.40 0.62
CA ASP A 67 20.85 -36.38 1.45
C ASP A 67 20.22 -36.39 2.86
N THR A 68 21.06 -36.45 3.90
CA THR A 68 20.64 -36.61 5.31
C THR A 68 20.64 -35.31 6.13
N TRP A 69 21.09 -34.20 5.53
CA TRP A 69 21.10 -32.90 6.20
C TRP A 69 19.70 -32.26 6.18
N ASP A 70 19.38 -31.51 7.24
CA ASP A 70 18.09 -30.86 7.42
C ASP A 70 18.04 -29.54 6.62
N PRO A 71 16.96 -29.20 5.91
CA PRO A 71 16.81 -27.91 5.27
C PRO A 71 16.92 -26.68 6.19
N GLU A 72 16.85 -26.84 7.52
CA GLU A 72 17.12 -25.77 8.50
C GLU A 72 18.57 -25.73 9.03
N ASP A 73 19.45 -26.59 8.49
CA ASP A 73 20.85 -26.62 8.87
C ASP A 73 21.60 -25.39 8.34
N VAL A 74 22.14 -24.59 9.26
CA VAL A 74 22.90 -23.35 9.02
C VAL A 74 24.12 -23.51 8.10
N ASN A 75 24.55 -24.75 7.82
CA ASN A 75 25.65 -25.01 6.88
C ASN A 75 25.21 -24.96 5.41
N TYR A 76 23.90 -24.89 5.13
CA TYR A 76 23.34 -24.93 3.78
C TYR A 76 22.36 -23.77 3.58
N ASN A 77 22.59 -22.94 2.57
CA ASN A 77 21.55 -22.01 2.14
C ASN A 77 20.45 -22.80 1.46
N THR A 78 19.20 -22.64 1.86
CA THR A 78 18.12 -23.46 1.32
C THR A 78 17.02 -22.62 0.68
N PHE A 79 16.39 -23.18 -0.37
CA PHE A 79 15.07 -22.77 -0.80
C PHE A 79 14.07 -23.84 -0.34
N ARG A 80 13.23 -23.46 0.63
CA ARG A 80 12.32 -24.34 1.34
C ARG A 80 10.90 -24.18 0.86
N TRP A 81 10.20 -25.30 0.73
CA TRP A 81 8.81 -25.37 0.29
C TRP A 81 7.93 -25.88 1.41
N ILE A 82 7.29 -24.95 2.12
CA ILE A 82 6.47 -25.27 3.30
C ILE A 82 4.98 -25.26 2.96
N THR A 83 4.16 -25.86 3.83
CA THR A 83 2.70 -25.86 3.73
C THR A 83 2.09 -25.43 5.06
N ALA A 84 2.29 -24.16 5.43
CA ALA A 84 1.82 -23.62 6.71
C ALA A 84 0.41 -23.01 6.63
N GLU A 85 -0.18 -22.93 5.43
CA GLU A 85 -1.46 -22.24 5.17
C GLU A 85 -1.47 -20.75 5.53
N ALA A 86 -0.29 -20.15 5.66
CA ALA A 86 -0.09 -18.74 6.00
C ALA A 86 0.13 -17.88 4.75
N GLY A 87 0.58 -18.47 3.64
CA GLY A 87 0.69 -17.81 2.34
C GLY A 87 1.72 -16.69 2.31
N PHE A 88 2.93 -16.95 2.82
CA PHE A 88 4.06 -16.01 2.81
C PHE A 88 5.31 -16.59 2.13
N ALA A 89 6.26 -15.71 1.88
CA ALA A 89 7.63 -15.97 1.47
C ALA A 89 8.55 -15.03 2.28
N MET A 90 9.72 -15.51 2.66
CA MET A 90 10.74 -14.73 3.37
C MET A 90 12.14 -15.23 3.01
N GLY A 91 13.10 -14.32 2.87
CA GLY A 91 14.52 -14.62 2.70
C GLY A 91 15.38 -14.16 3.89
N PRO A 92 15.19 -14.68 5.11
CA PRO A 92 16.08 -14.39 6.23
C PRO A 92 17.53 -14.79 5.92
N SER A 93 18.45 -14.01 6.48
CA SER A 93 19.87 -14.33 6.47
C SER A 93 20.46 -14.20 7.87
N ARG A 94 21.46 -15.03 8.15
CA ARG A 94 22.27 -14.97 9.37
C ARG A 94 23.55 -14.22 9.04
N VAL A 95 23.75 -13.11 9.74
CA VAL A 95 24.86 -12.19 9.49
C VAL A 95 25.79 -12.18 10.69
N ASN A 96 27.10 -12.23 10.44
CA ASN A 96 28.09 -11.94 11.46
C ASN A 96 27.97 -10.46 11.89
N PRO A 97 27.56 -10.15 13.13
CA PRO A 97 27.28 -8.78 13.54
C PRO A 97 28.53 -7.89 13.63
N LEU A 98 29.73 -8.48 13.62
CA LEU A 98 30.99 -7.74 13.68
C LEU A 98 31.51 -7.36 12.29
N THR A 99 31.30 -8.23 11.29
CA THR A 99 31.87 -8.05 9.95
C THR A 99 30.84 -7.67 8.90
N GLY A 100 29.54 -7.87 9.17
CA GLY A 100 28.47 -7.73 8.18
C GLY A 100 28.47 -8.85 7.12
N GLN A 101 29.29 -9.90 7.30
CA GLN A 101 29.31 -11.04 6.39
C GLN A 101 28.04 -11.87 6.55
N ILE A 102 27.36 -12.15 5.43
CA ILE A 102 26.29 -13.14 5.38
C ILE A 102 26.93 -14.54 5.44
N LEU A 103 26.49 -15.34 6.40
CA LEU A 103 27.02 -16.68 6.64
C LEU A 103 26.10 -17.77 6.09
N ASP A 104 24.80 -17.49 6.10
CA ASP A 104 23.74 -18.44 5.80
C ASP A 104 22.45 -17.70 5.43
N ALA A 105 21.64 -18.30 4.55
CA ALA A 105 20.35 -17.76 4.14
C ALA A 105 19.33 -18.86 3.78
N ASP A 106 18.13 -18.73 4.35
CA ASP A 106 17.04 -19.70 4.17
C ASP A 106 15.84 -19.02 3.53
N ILE A 107 15.60 -19.25 2.24
CA ILE A 107 14.38 -18.78 1.59
C ILE A 107 13.25 -19.73 1.94
N ILE A 108 12.23 -19.22 2.62
CA ILE A 108 11.04 -19.98 2.99
C ILE A 108 9.91 -19.55 2.05
N PHE A 109 9.30 -20.49 1.34
CA PHE A 109 8.17 -20.24 0.46
C PHE A 109 6.99 -21.14 0.86
N ASP A 110 5.88 -20.55 1.28
CA ASP A 110 4.65 -21.30 1.55
C ASP A 110 3.93 -21.62 0.24
N ALA A 111 3.76 -22.91 -0.04
CA ALA A 111 2.99 -23.43 -1.17
C ALA A 111 1.57 -22.86 -1.25
N SER A 112 1.04 -22.42 -0.11
CA SER A 112 -0.25 -21.76 -0.01
C SER A 112 -0.25 -20.42 -0.71
N PHE A 113 0.87 -19.78 -1.02
CA PHE A 113 0.94 -18.64 -1.94
C PHE A 113 0.26 -18.95 -3.28
N LEU A 114 0.60 -20.10 -3.89
CA LEU A 114 0.03 -20.54 -5.18
C LEU A 114 -1.43 -20.98 -5.09
N ARG A 115 -1.98 -21.15 -3.88
CA ARG A 115 -3.36 -21.57 -3.64
C ARG A 115 -4.19 -20.50 -2.92
N SER A 116 -3.56 -19.49 -2.35
CA SER A 116 -4.22 -18.53 -1.47
C SER A 116 -5.13 -17.62 -2.28
N TRP A 117 -4.85 -17.38 -3.56
CA TRP A 117 -5.84 -16.75 -4.45
C TRP A 117 -7.18 -17.52 -4.47
N LYS A 118 -7.17 -18.85 -4.30
CA LYS A 118 -8.37 -19.71 -4.21
C LYS A 118 -9.02 -19.62 -2.82
N THR A 119 -8.24 -19.58 -1.74
CA THR A 119 -8.73 -19.50 -0.35
C THR A 119 -9.20 -18.08 0.03
N SER A 120 -8.48 -17.04 -0.40
CA SER A 120 -8.86 -15.63 -0.27
C SER A 120 -10.08 -15.34 -1.13
N TYR A 121 -10.21 -15.96 -2.32
CA TYR A 121 -11.48 -15.94 -3.06
C TYR A 121 -12.63 -16.42 -2.17
N GLU A 122 -12.46 -17.38 -1.26
CA GLU A 122 -13.54 -17.89 -0.39
C GLU A 122 -13.90 -16.97 0.81
N ASN A 123 -13.07 -15.97 1.18
CA ASN A 123 -13.16 -15.28 2.48
C ASN A 123 -13.28 -13.73 2.46
N PHE A 124 -13.66 -13.10 1.34
CA PHE A 124 -13.82 -11.62 1.31
C PHE A 124 -15.02 -11.11 2.12
N THR A 125 -14.72 -10.37 3.18
CA THR A 125 -15.69 -9.73 4.09
C THR A 125 -15.57 -8.20 3.99
N PRO A 126 -16.60 -7.41 4.34
CA PRO A 126 -16.50 -5.95 4.28
C PRO A 126 -15.31 -5.39 5.08
N SER A 127 -14.99 -5.99 6.24
CA SER A 127 -13.81 -5.60 7.04
C SER A 127 -12.50 -6.00 6.38
N ALA A 128 -12.43 -7.17 5.73
CA ALA A 128 -11.25 -7.55 4.93
C ALA A 128 -11.06 -6.61 3.73
N VAL A 129 -12.14 -6.20 3.08
CA VAL A 129 -12.13 -5.20 1.99
C VAL A 129 -11.64 -3.83 2.48
N ALA A 130 -12.03 -3.42 3.70
CA ALA A 130 -11.50 -2.20 4.30
C ALA A 130 -10.01 -2.31 4.69
N ALA A 131 -9.54 -3.50 5.08
CA ALA A 131 -8.14 -3.76 5.40
C ALA A 131 -7.21 -3.70 4.17
N LEU A 132 -7.71 -4.00 2.96
CA LEU A 132 -6.95 -3.91 1.70
C LEU A 132 -6.42 -2.52 1.36
N LEU A 133 -7.00 -1.49 1.98
CA LEU A 133 -6.72 -0.08 1.74
C LEU A 133 -5.64 0.50 2.65
N ASP A 134 -5.01 -0.36 3.46
CA ASP A 134 -4.04 0.05 4.50
C ASP A 134 -4.60 1.09 5.49
N LEU A 135 -5.93 1.16 5.62
CA LEU A 135 -6.62 2.22 6.36
C LEU A 135 -6.66 2.05 7.86
N GLU A 136 -6.22 0.89 8.33
CA GLU A 136 -5.98 0.66 9.74
C GLU A 136 -4.81 -0.30 9.91
N GLN A 137 -3.59 0.23 9.94
CA GLN A 137 -2.71 -0.12 11.05
C GLN A 137 -2.76 1.00 12.09
N PRO A 138 -3.68 0.93 13.06
CA PRO A 138 -3.30 1.09 14.43
C PRO A 138 -3.15 -0.33 14.94
N ILE A 139 -1.94 -0.68 15.36
CA ILE A 139 -1.75 -1.63 16.45
C ILE A 139 -2.91 -1.44 17.45
N PRO A 140 -3.85 -2.40 17.63
CA PRO A 140 -4.59 -2.47 18.86
C PRO A 140 -3.67 -3.20 19.82
N THR A 141 -2.93 -2.38 20.56
CA THR A 141 -2.37 -2.68 21.86
C THR A 141 -3.44 -3.30 22.76
N LYS A 142 -3.65 -4.63 22.72
CA LYS A 142 -4.29 -5.43 23.79
C LYS A 142 -3.80 -6.89 23.75
N GLY A 143 -2.49 -7.12 23.63
CA GLY A 143 -1.83 -8.28 24.22
C GLY A 143 -1.19 -7.86 25.53
N PRO A 144 -1.06 -8.71 26.57
CA PRO A 144 -0.38 -8.31 27.79
C PRO A 144 1.05 -7.92 27.43
N ALA A 145 1.41 -6.67 27.76
CA ALA A 145 2.78 -6.20 27.74
C ALA A 145 3.57 -6.97 28.82
N LEU A 146 4.01 -8.17 28.45
CA LEU A 146 5.06 -8.91 29.12
C LEU A 146 6.16 -9.05 28.08
N PHE A 147 7.29 -8.43 28.37
CA PHE A 147 8.48 -8.25 27.54
C PHE A 147 8.42 -7.06 26.56
N GLY A 148 9.06 -5.97 26.98
CA GLY A 148 9.30 -4.82 26.14
C GLY A 148 10.27 -5.17 25.01
N SER A 149 9.80 -5.05 23.79
CA SER A 149 10.63 -4.90 22.60
C SER A 149 9.88 -4.04 21.58
N ARG A 150 9.94 -2.72 21.79
CA ARG A 150 9.87 -1.76 20.68
C ARG A 150 11.12 -1.98 19.82
N ARG A 151 11.05 -2.90 18.88
CA ARG A 151 11.93 -2.95 17.71
C ARG A 151 11.00 -3.08 16.51
N HIS A 152 10.94 -2.03 15.71
CA HIS A 152 10.42 -2.13 14.35
C HIS A 152 11.26 -3.19 13.65
N HIS A 153 10.72 -4.39 13.50
CA HIS A 153 11.43 -5.45 12.82
C HIS A 153 11.27 -5.22 11.32
N HIS A 154 12.39 -4.97 10.64
CA HIS A 154 12.58 -5.09 9.19
C HIS A 154 12.31 -6.52 8.65
N ALA A 155 11.50 -7.33 9.36
CA ALA A 155 11.31 -8.76 9.14
C ALA A 155 9.89 -9.13 8.69
N ASP A 156 8.93 -8.19 8.71
CA ASP A 156 7.56 -8.47 8.27
C ASP A 156 7.42 -8.17 6.76
N CYS A 157 7.90 -9.07 5.91
CA CYS A 157 7.60 -9.05 4.48
C CYS A 157 6.10 -9.33 4.26
N ARG A 158 5.37 -8.37 3.68
CA ARG A 158 3.93 -8.49 3.35
C ARG A 158 3.65 -8.55 1.85
N LEU A 159 4.67 -8.81 1.03
CA LEU A 159 4.53 -8.95 -0.43
C LEU A 159 3.39 -9.92 -0.78
N ASN A 160 3.36 -11.05 -0.08
CA ASN A 160 2.44 -12.13 -0.38
C ASN A 160 0.98 -11.77 -0.09
N GLU A 161 0.67 -11.04 0.98
CA GLU A 161 -0.71 -10.60 1.27
C GLU A 161 -1.29 -9.77 0.13
N GLY A 162 -0.51 -8.83 -0.40
CA GLY A 162 -0.97 -8.04 -1.55
C GLY A 162 -0.93 -8.83 -2.86
N MET A 163 0.04 -9.72 -3.09
CA MET A 163 0.03 -10.61 -4.26
C MET A 163 -1.17 -11.56 -4.28
N GLN A 164 -1.69 -11.97 -3.12
CA GLN A 164 -2.93 -12.73 -3.03
C GLN A 164 -4.12 -11.91 -3.56
N HIS A 165 -4.24 -10.64 -3.14
CA HIS A 165 -5.25 -9.73 -3.67
C HIS A 165 -5.09 -9.51 -5.19
N GLN A 166 -3.86 -9.30 -5.66
CA GLN A 166 -3.55 -9.15 -7.10
C GLN A 166 -3.86 -10.42 -7.90
N SER A 167 -3.67 -11.60 -7.31
CA SER A 167 -4.06 -12.88 -7.90
C SER A 167 -5.57 -13.06 -7.93
N SER A 168 -6.30 -12.62 -6.89
CA SER A 168 -7.77 -12.59 -6.90
C SER A 168 -8.31 -11.63 -7.96
N LEU A 169 -7.68 -10.45 -8.13
CA LEU A 169 -8.00 -9.51 -9.19
C LEU A 169 -7.75 -10.13 -10.57
N ALA A 170 -6.57 -10.73 -10.78
CA ALA A 170 -6.23 -11.42 -12.02
C ALA A 170 -7.22 -12.53 -12.34
N GLY A 171 -7.59 -13.36 -11.36
CA GLY A 171 -8.60 -14.41 -11.50
C GLY A 171 -9.97 -13.86 -11.91
N ALA A 172 -10.41 -12.75 -11.30
CA ALA A 172 -11.65 -12.07 -11.68
C ALA A 172 -11.60 -11.52 -13.11
N VAL A 173 -10.48 -10.92 -13.51
CA VAL A 173 -10.26 -10.40 -14.86
C VAL A 173 -10.26 -11.53 -15.89
N PHE A 174 -9.49 -12.59 -15.68
CA PHE A 174 -9.38 -13.69 -16.62
C PHE A 174 -10.70 -14.44 -16.77
N ALA A 175 -11.44 -14.64 -15.68
CA ALA A 175 -12.80 -15.20 -15.73
C ALA A 175 -13.73 -14.31 -16.56
N ALA A 176 -13.68 -12.98 -16.37
CA ALA A 176 -14.50 -12.04 -17.12
C ALA A 176 -14.14 -11.97 -18.61
N GLN A 177 -12.86 -12.10 -18.95
CA GLN A 177 -12.36 -12.11 -20.33
C GLN A 177 -12.47 -13.49 -21.00
N GLY A 178 -12.78 -14.56 -20.25
CA GLY A 178 -12.87 -15.93 -20.76
C GLY A 178 -11.50 -16.52 -21.15
N LEU A 179 -10.43 -16.06 -20.51
CA LEU A 179 -9.05 -16.45 -20.85
C LEU A 179 -8.60 -17.75 -20.19
N THR A 180 -9.44 -18.38 -19.36
CA THR A 180 -9.08 -19.59 -18.61
C THR A 180 -10.05 -20.72 -18.95
N ALA A 181 -9.51 -21.94 -19.09
CA ALA A 181 -10.29 -23.13 -19.44
C ALA A 181 -11.33 -23.50 -18.38
N LYS A 182 -11.05 -23.16 -17.11
CA LYS A 182 -12.01 -23.20 -16.00
C LYS A 182 -12.06 -21.87 -15.27
N ARG A 183 -13.26 -21.49 -14.80
CA ARG A 183 -13.46 -20.29 -13.97
C ARG A 183 -12.60 -20.41 -12.70
N GLY A 184 -11.75 -19.41 -12.47
CA GLY A 184 -10.87 -19.34 -11.32
C GLY A 184 -9.46 -19.89 -11.55
N GLU A 185 -9.17 -20.70 -12.56
CA GLU A 185 -7.77 -21.07 -12.85
C GLU A 185 -6.98 -19.85 -13.34
N LEU A 186 -5.72 -19.69 -12.92
CA LEU A 186 -4.82 -18.65 -13.43
C LEU A 186 -3.97 -19.24 -14.57
N PRO A 187 -3.65 -18.47 -15.63
CA PRO A 187 -2.76 -18.94 -16.69
C PRO A 187 -1.42 -19.42 -16.13
N ASP A 188 -0.86 -20.51 -16.68
CA ASP A 188 0.44 -21.04 -16.25
C ASP A 188 1.53 -19.97 -16.33
N GLU A 189 1.51 -19.15 -17.39
CA GLU A 189 2.44 -18.05 -17.56
C GLU A 189 2.35 -17.01 -16.43
N TYR A 190 1.14 -16.67 -15.97
CA TYR A 190 0.95 -15.78 -14.81
C TYR A 190 1.60 -16.37 -13.56
N LEU A 191 1.31 -17.63 -13.26
CA LEU A 191 1.83 -18.31 -12.07
C LEU A 191 3.35 -18.44 -12.11
N GLN A 192 3.92 -18.73 -13.28
CA GLN A 192 5.36 -18.83 -13.48
C GLN A 192 6.05 -17.47 -13.28
N GLN A 193 5.49 -16.39 -13.84
CA GLN A 193 6.05 -15.04 -13.68
C GLN A 193 5.94 -14.56 -12.23
N ALA A 194 4.79 -14.74 -11.59
CA ALA A 194 4.60 -14.39 -10.17
C ALA A 194 5.56 -15.15 -9.25
N LEU A 195 5.71 -16.46 -9.46
CA LEU A 195 6.67 -17.27 -8.70
C LEU A 195 8.10 -16.81 -8.93
N LYS A 196 8.50 -16.57 -10.19
CA LYS A 196 9.86 -16.11 -10.51
C LYS A 196 10.16 -14.77 -9.85
N GLU A 197 9.24 -13.82 -9.90
CA GLU A 197 9.39 -12.50 -9.27
C GLU A 197 9.60 -12.61 -7.76
N VAL A 198 8.76 -13.36 -7.04
CA VAL A 198 8.92 -13.56 -5.59
C VAL A 198 10.26 -14.21 -5.28
N VAL A 199 10.66 -15.23 -6.05
CA VAL A 199 11.97 -15.87 -5.84
C VAL A 199 13.12 -14.88 -6.07
N MET A 200 13.06 -14.05 -7.12
CA MET A 200 14.06 -13.00 -7.34
C MET A 200 14.10 -12.01 -6.17
N HIS A 201 12.94 -11.60 -5.65
CA HIS A 201 12.80 -10.70 -4.52
C HIS A 201 13.45 -11.27 -3.24
N GLU A 202 13.10 -12.50 -2.86
CA GLU A 202 13.65 -13.13 -1.65
C GLU A 202 15.15 -13.36 -1.76
N VAL A 203 15.66 -13.75 -2.94
CA VAL A 203 17.10 -13.86 -3.18
C VAL A 203 17.78 -12.50 -3.02
N GLY A 204 17.16 -11.41 -3.48
CA GLY A 204 17.69 -10.07 -3.25
C GLY A 204 17.92 -9.76 -1.76
N HIS A 205 16.99 -10.15 -0.88
CA HIS A 205 17.19 -10.06 0.57
C HIS A 205 18.38 -10.89 1.06
N THR A 206 18.54 -12.12 0.55
CA THR A 206 19.71 -12.96 0.88
C THR A 206 21.03 -12.41 0.35
N LEU A 207 21.00 -11.47 -0.60
CA LEU A 207 22.18 -10.75 -1.10
C LEU A 207 22.42 -9.43 -0.37
N GLY A 208 21.58 -9.09 0.61
CA GLY A 208 21.71 -7.91 1.47
C GLY A 208 20.89 -6.70 1.03
N LEU A 209 20.01 -6.84 0.03
CA LEU A 209 19.17 -5.75 -0.45
C LEU A 209 17.94 -5.57 0.45
N ARG A 210 17.54 -4.31 0.62
CA ARG A 210 16.27 -3.94 1.27
C ARG A 210 15.18 -3.77 0.21
N HIS A 211 13.93 -3.67 0.66
CA HIS A 211 12.83 -3.28 -0.22
C HIS A 211 13.12 -1.95 -0.93
N ASN A 212 12.58 -1.78 -2.13
CA ASN A 212 12.62 -0.53 -2.88
C ASN A 212 11.23 -0.18 -3.43
N PHE A 213 10.44 0.57 -2.67
CA PHE A 213 9.04 0.92 -2.97
C PHE A 213 8.86 2.07 -3.96
N ARG A 214 9.94 2.46 -4.65
CA ARG A 214 9.96 3.50 -5.68
C ARG A 214 10.29 2.94 -7.07
N ALA A 215 10.59 1.64 -7.14
CA ALA A 215 11.03 1.00 -8.37
C ALA A 215 9.90 0.89 -9.41
N SER A 216 8.65 0.79 -8.97
CA SER A 216 7.46 0.80 -9.80
C SER A 216 7.30 2.09 -10.65
N ALA A 217 7.87 3.21 -10.18
CA ALA A 217 7.77 4.53 -10.78
C ALA A 217 8.81 4.81 -11.89
N TRP A 218 9.50 3.78 -12.41
CA TRP A 218 10.54 3.95 -13.43
C TRP A 218 10.01 4.10 -14.87
N LYS A 219 9.26 3.09 -15.36
CA LYS A 219 8.75 3.05 -16.74
C LYS A 219 7.31 3.54 -16.84
N THR A 220 6.94 4.09 -17.99
CA THR A 220 5.53 4.42 -18.27
C THR A 220 4.73 3.17 -18.60
N LEU A 221 3.40 3.23 -18.45
CA LEU A 221 2.52 2.14 -18.85
C LEU A 221 2.70 1.74 -20.32
N ALA A 222 2.88 2.71 -21.23
CA ALA A 222 3.05 2.43 -22.66
C ALA A 222 4.35 1.65 -22.95
N GLU A 223 5.41 1.88 -22.19
CA GLU A 223 6.66 1.13 -22.33
C GLU A 223 6.55 -0.30 -21.79
N MET A 224 5.78 -0.50 -20.72
CA MET A 224 5.52 -1.82 -20.15
C MET A 224 4.52 -2.64 -20.98
N ASP A 225 3.59 -1.95 -21.66
CA ASP A 225 2.56 -2.58 -22.48
C ASP A 225 3.10 -3.04 -23.85
N ASP A 226 4.33 -2.66 -24.22
CA ASP A 226 4.95 -3.00 -25.50
C ASP A 226 5.40 -4.48 -25.54
N PRO A 227 4.76 -5.34 -26.35
CA PRO A 227 5.15 -6.76 -26.43
C PRO A 227 6.55 -6.98 -26.98
N ALA A 228 7.13 -6.01 -27.72
CA ALA A 228 8.50 -6.10 -28.19
C ALA A 228 9.52 -5.97 -27.04
N LYS A 229 9.11 -5.42 -25.90
CA LYS A 229 9.93 -5.21 -24.70
C LYS A 229 9.62 -6.20 -23.58
N ALA A 230 8.90 -7.29 -23.85
CA ALA A 230 8.50 -8.28 -22.85
C ALA A 230 9.67 -8.93 -22.09
N ASN A 231 10.88 -8.93 -22.67
CA ASN A 231 12.10 -9.45 -22.04
C ASN A 231 12.92 -8.38 -21.29
N GLU A 232 12.50 -7.11 -21.32
CA GLU A 232 13.13 -6.04 -20.55
C GLU A 232 12.53 -5.95 -19.15
N PRO A 233 13.28 -5.44 -18.16
CA PRO A 233 12.70 -5.12 -16.86
C PRO A 233 11.60 -4.07 -17.01
N THR A 234 10.50 -4.26 -16.29
CA THR A 234 9.36 -3.33 -16.27
C THR A 234 9.48 -2.30 -15.15
N VAL A 235 10.31 -2.58 -14.14
CA VAL A 235 10.52 -1.76 -12.95
C VAL A 235 12.00 -1.57 -12.64
N GLY A 236 12.30 -0.58 -11.80
CA GLY A 236 13.68 -0.24 -11.41
C GLY A 236 14.37 -1.37 -10.62
N SER A 237 13.62 -2.13 -9.85
CA SER A 237 14.09 -3.18 -8.95
C SER A 237 13.03 -4.25 -8.73
N VAL A 238 13.44 -5.52 -8.60
CA VAL A 238 12.57 -6.60 -8.10
C VAL A 238 12.27 -6.51 -6.61
N MET A 239 12.94 -5.61 -5.88
CA MET A 239 12.76 -5.42 -4.42
C MET A 239 11.53 -4.59 -4.06
N ASP A 240 10.68 -4.23 -5.02
CA ASP A 240 9.40 -3.57 -4.80
C ASP A 240 8.27 -4.57 -4.54
N TYR A 241 7.11 -4.09 -4.09
CA TYR A 241 5.86 -4.86 -4.07
C TYR A 241 5.02 -4.47 -5.28
N LEU A 242 5.09 -5.26 -6.34
CA LEU A 242 4.44 -4.93 -7.61
C LEU A 242 3.01 -5.48 -7.70
N PRO A 243 2.06 -4.72 -8.29
CA PRO A 243 0.77 -5.24 -8.66
C PRO A 243 0.87 -6.05 -9.97
N VAL A 244 -0.15 -6.87 -10.26
CA VAL A 244 -0.23 -7.52 -11.58
C VAL A 244 -0.39 -6.45 -12.66
N ASN A 245 0.43 -6.50 -13.70
CA ASN A 245 0.20 -5.71 -14.90
C ASN A 245 -0.89 -6.35 -15.76
N ILE A 246 -2.08 -5.74 -15.78
CA ILE A 246 -3.18 -6.17 -16.64
C ILE A 246 -3.41 -5.10 -17.70
N VAL A 247 -3.18 -5.46 -18.97
CA VAL A 247 -3.42 -4.54 -20.09
C VAL A 247 -4.92 -4.44 -20.41
N PRO A 248 -5.38 -3.31 -20.98
CA PRO A 248 -6.76 -3.18 -21.44
C PRO A 248 -7.16 -4.27 -22.43
N ALA A 249 -8.42 -4.72 -22.35
CA ALA A 249 -8.96 -5.74 -23.25
C ALA A 249 -8.73 -5.39 -24.72
N GLY A 250 -8.28 -6.37 -25.51
CA GLY A 250 -7.90 -6.18 -26.92
C GLY A 250 -6.43 -5.85 -27.13
N THR A 251 -5.68 -5.53 -26.06
CA THR A 251 -4.21 -5.43 -26.10
C THR A 251 -3.60 -6.81 -25.86
N LYS A 252 -2.56 -7.17 -26.61
CA LYS A 252 -1.80 -8.39 -26.32
C LYS A 252 -1.04 -8.20 -25.01
N GLN A 253 -1.32 -9.05 -24.02
CA GLN A 253 -0.60 -9.04 -22.75
C GLN A 253 0.91 -9.29 -22.99
N PRO A 254 1.81 -8.37 -22.60
CA PRO A 254 3.25 -8.55 -22.75
C PRO A 254 3.82 -9.43 -21.64
N VAL A 255 3.75 -8.97 -20.39
CA VAL A 255 4.09 -9.69 -19.16
C VAL A 255 3.12 -9.28 -18.05
N TYR A 256 2.88 -10.18 -17.11
CA TYR A 256 2.08 -9.94 -15.90
C TYR A 256 2.94 -9.39 -14.76
N TYR A 257 4.16 -9.90 -14.62
CA TYR A 257 5.16 -9.46 -13.64
C TYR A 257 6.53 -9.33 -14.30
N THR A 258 7.44 -8.60 -13.66
CA THR A 258 8.79 -8.49 -14.18
C THR A 258 9.51 -9.84 -14.12
N THR A 259 10.22 -10.21 -15.18
CA THR A 259 10.87 -11.53 -15.28
C THR A 259 12.40 -11.44 -15.24
N THR A 260 12.95 -10.25 -15.02
CA THR A 260 14.39 -9.97 -15.00
C THR A 260 14.70 -8.78 -14.10
N LEU A 261 15.98 -8.58 -13.80
CA LEU A 261 16.47 -7.54 -12.89
C LEU A 261 16.40 -6.14 -13.50
N GLY A 262 16.06 -5.15 -12.68
CA GLY A 262 16.05 -3.74 -13.05
C GLY A 262 17.41 -3.05 -12.90
N PRO A 263 17.52 -1.78 -13.35
CA PRO A 263 18.73 -0.99 -13.22
C PRO A 263 19.21 -0.81 -11.77
N TYR A 264 18.29 -0.64 -10.80
CA TYR A 264 18.65 -0.52 -9.39
C TYR A 264 19.24 -1.82 -8.84
N ASP A 265 18.70 -2.98 -9.20
CA ASP A 265 19.22 -4.28 -8.75
C ASP A 265 20.69 -4.46 -9.18
N HIS A 266 21.00 -4.14 -10.44
CA HIS A 266 22.36 -4.16 -10.95
C HIS A 266 23.28 -3.17 -10.23
N TRP A 267 22.79 -1.97 -9.96
CA TRP A 267 23.56 -0.93 -9.27
C TRP A 267 23.82 -1.28 -7.80
N ALA A 268 22.83 -1.81 -7.09
CA ALA A 268 22.95 -2.25 -5.71
C ALA A 268 23.93 -3.42 -5.58
N ILE A 269 23.91 -4.38 -6.51
CA ILE A 269 24.89 -5.46 -6.56
C ILE A 269 26.28 -4.93 -6.92
N GLU A 270 26.41 -3.97 -7.83
CA GLU A 270 27.69 -3.31 -8.10
C GLU A 270 28.25 -2.67 -6.82
N TYR A 271 27.43 -1.89 -6.10
CA TYR A 271 27.83 -1.28 -4.84
C TYR A 271 28.21 -2.33 -3.77
N GLY A 272 27.45 -3.42 -3.70
CA GLY A 272 27.65 -4.46 -2.70
C GLY A 272 28.86 -5.36 -2.97
N TYR A 273 29.14 -5.70 -4.23
CA TYR A 273 29.98 -6.86 -4.56
C TYR A 273 31.12 -6.57 -5.55
N LYS A 274 31.25 -5.34 -6.06
CA LYS A 274 32.38 -5.00 -6.93
C LYS A 274 33.69 -5.12 -6.15
N THR A 275 34.60 -5.94 -6.65
CA THR A 275 35.95 -6.02 -6.08
C THR A 275 36.69 -4.72 -6.34
N VAL A 276 37.09 -4.03 -5.28
CA VAL A 276 37.85 -2.78 -5.34
C VAL A 276 39.30 -3.04 -4.97
N ALA A 277 40.23 -2.51 -5.76
CA ALA A 277 41.64 -2.40 -5.38
C ALA A 277 41.91 -1.01 -4.80
N GLY A 278 42.61 -0.94 -3.66
CA GLY A 278 42.96 0.32 -3.02
C GLY A 278 41.87 0.82 -2.07
N ASP A 279 41.48 2.09 -2.19
CA ASP A 279 40.51 2.74 -1.29
C ASP A 279 39.07 2.36 -1.66
N GLU A 280 38.53 1.38 -0.96
CA GLU A 280 37.15 0.91 -1.14
C GLU A 280 36.13 2.03 -0.97
N ASN A 281 36.28 2.90 0.03
CA ASN A 281 35.31 3.97 0.29
C ASN A 281 35.24 4.96 -0.87
N ALA A 282 36.39 5.30 -1.46
CA ALA A 282 36.44 6.22 -2.60
C ALA A 282 35.76 5.63 -3.85
N GLU A 283 35.93 4.34 -4.13
CA GLU A 283 35.26 3.69 -5.28
C GLU A 283 33.77 3.47 -5.03
N LEU A 284 33.37 3.07 -3.82
CA LEU A 284 31.96 2.94 -3.45
C LEU A 284 31.24 4.29 -3.51
N ALA A 285 31.89 5.39 -3.10
CA ALA A 285 31.34 6.73 -3.25
C ALA A 285 31.06 7.08 -4.73
N LYS A 286 31.94 6.68 -5.66
CA LYS A 286 31.70 6.88 -7.10
C LYS A 286 30.48 6.13 -7.62
N ILE A 287 30.25 4.92 -7.12
CA ILE A 287 29.05 4.15 -7.47
C ILE A 287 27.82 4.81 -6.85
N ALA A 288 27.88 5.21 -5.58
CA ALA A 288 26.78 5.86 -4.87
C ALA A 288 26.36 7.21 -5.48
N MET A 289 27.30 7.97 -6.06
CA MET A 289 27.01 9.23 -6.76
C MET A 289 26.02 9.08 -7.93
N ARG A 290 25.69 7.86 -8.36
CA ARG A 290 24.74 7.59 -9.44
C ARG A 290 23.28 7.59 -8.98
N SER A 291 23.00 7.80 -7.69
CA SER A 291 21.66 7.77 -7.08
C SER A 291 20.58 8.59 -7.84
N GLY A 292 20.96 9.69 -8.49
CA GLY A 292 20.07 10.53 -9.30
C GLY A 292 19.77 10.03 -10.72
N GLU A 293 20.44 8.96 -11.18
CA GLU A 293 20.22 8.39 -12.52
C GLU A 293 18.84 7.69 -12.61
N SER A 294 18.26 7.70 -13.82
CA SER A 294 16.95 7.09 -14.06
C SER A 294 16.94 5.59 -13.72
N GLY A 295 15.98 5.19 -12.89
CA GLY A 295 15.79 3.80 -12.47
C GLY A 295 16.60 3.39 -11.24
N LEU A 296 17.39 4.30 -10.65
CA LEU A 296 18.15 4.07 -9.42
C LEU A 296 17.50 4.71 -8.17
N ASP A 297 16.28 5.24 -8.33
CA ASP A 297 15.48 5.76 -7.24
C ASP A 297 15.25 4.71 -6.15
N TYR A 298 15.27 5.15 -4.89
CA TYR A 298 15.29 4.26 -3.73
C TYR A 298 14.47 4.79 -2.55
N SER A 299 13.51 3.98 -2.08
CA SER A 299 12.74 4.20 -0.86
C SER A 299 12.49 2.87 -0.14
N THR A 300 12.76 2.82 1.17
CA THR A 300 12.68 1.59 1.98
C THR A 300 11.45 1.56 2.88
N ASP A 301 11.32 0.50 3.70
CA ASP A 301 10.20 0.27 4.62
C ASP A 301 9.76 1.50 5.42
N GLU A 302 10.71 2.25 5.96
CA GLU A 302 10.49 3.45 6.76
C GLU A 302 9.95 4.64 5.97
N ASP A 303 10.08 4.61 4.64
CA ASP A 303 9.59 5.63 3.72
C ASP A 303 8.23 5.25 3.10
N THR A 304 7.61 4.15 3.53
CA THR A 304 6.33 3.66 2.97
C THR A 304 5.33 3.35 4.08
N GLU A 305 5.19 4.30 5.01
CA GLU A 305 4.16 4.28 6.05
C GLU A 305 2.86 4.97 5.60
N THR A 306 1.75 4.70 6.30
CA THR A 306 0.41 5.20 5.95
C THR A 306 0.33 6.73 5.80
N ASN A 307 1.14 7.50 6.54
CA ASN A 307 1.17 8.97 6.49
C ASN A 307 2.38 9.55 5.75
N ASP A 308 3.23 8.70 5.16
CA ASP A 308 4.38 9.13 4.36
C ASP A 308 3.95 10.11 3.25
N PRO A 309 4.71 11.20 2.99
CA PRO A 309 4.34 12.22 2.02
C PRO A 309 4.61 11.87 0.56
N ASP A 310 5.46 10.89 0.24
CA ASP A 310 5.91 10.66 -1.13
C ASP A 310 4.87 9.85 -1.93
N PRO A 311 4.22 10.44 -2.95
CA PRO A 311 3.23 9.72 -3.75
C PRO A 311 3.86 8.66 -4.67
N LEU A 312 5.19 8.60 -4.80
CA LEU A 312 5.92 7.60 -5.60
C LEU A 312 6.51 6.47 -4.76
N SER A 313 6.35 6.53 -3.44
CA SER A 313 6.75 5.46 -2.51
C SER A 313 5.48 4.72 -2.07
N ASN A 314 5.17 3.61 -2.75
CA ASN A 314 3.96 2.83 -2.45
C ASN A 314 4.21 1.33 -2.58
N ARG A 315 3.30 0.56 -1.98
CA ARG A 315 3.19 -0.88 -2.23
C ARG A 315 2.04 -1.13 -3.19
N PHE A 316 2.27 -1.96 -4.18
CA PHE A 316 1.29 -2.37 -5.20
C PHE A 316 0.77 -1.22 -6.06
N ASP A 317 1.66 -0.30 -6.44
CA ASP A 317 1.44 0.64 -7.55
C ASP A 317 2.37 0.31 -8.73
N LEU A 318 2.12 0.93 -9.87
CA LEU A 318 2.90 0.72 -11.09
C LEU A 318 2.88 1.98 -11.92
N SER A 319 3.91 2.17 -12.75
CA SER A 319 4.11 3.29 -13.68
C SER A 319 4.77 4.52 -13.06
N LYS A 320 5.61 5.17 -13.88
CA LYS A 320 6.12 6.54 -13.69
C LYS A 320 5.02 7.60 -13.53
N ASP A 321 3.81 7.29 -13.96
CA ASP A 321 2.60 8.05 -13.68
C ASP A 321 1.59 7.17 -12.91
N PRO A 322 1.65 7.19 -11.56
CA PRO A 322 0.73 6.42 -10.73
C PRO A 322 -0.74 6.86 -10.86
N ILE A 323 -1.00 8.12 -11.22
CA ILE A 323 -2.36 8.61 -11.47
C ILE A 323 -2.93 7.91 -12.71
N ALA A 324 -2.14 7.81 -13.79
CA ALA A 324 -2.55 7.07 -14.99
C ALA A 324 -2.77 5.57 -14.71
N HIS A 325 -1.95 4.96 -13.85
CA HIS A 325 -2.17 3.58 -13.42
C HIS A 325 -3.48 3.40 -12.63
N ALA A 326 -3.74 4.29 -11.66
CA ALA A 326 -4.99 4.30 -10.91
C ALA A 326 -6.21 4.45 -11.82
N GLN A 327 -6.13 5.31 -12.84
CA GLN A 327 -7.19 5.45 -13.86
C GLN A 327 -7.41 4.15 -14.64
N ARG A 328 -6.34 3.46 -15.04
CA ARG A 328 -6.43 2.15 -15.70
C ARG A 328 -7.13 1.12 -14.81
N GLN A 329 -6.74 1.01 -13.55
CA GLN A 329 -7.34 0.05 -12.62
C GLN A 329 -8.83 0.32 -12.38
N MET A 330 -9.20 1.58 -12.17
CA MET A 330 -10.60 1.96 -12.02
C MET A 330 -11.44 1.69 -13.28
N ALA A 331 -10.87 1.95 -14.46
CA ALA A 331 -11.52 1.64 -15.74
C ALA A 331 -11.69 0.13 -15.93
N LEU A 332 -10.68 -0.67 -15.56
CA LEU A 332 -10.73 -2.13 -15.57
C LEU A 332 -11.87 -2.61 -14.67
N VAL A 333 -11.92 -2.20 -13.40
CA VAL A 333 -12.98 -2.56 -12.46
C VAL A 333 -14.37 -2.21 -13.02
N ASN A 334 -14.56 -0.99 -13.51
CA ASN A 334 -15.82 -0.54 -14.08
C ASN A 334 -16.28 -1.38 -15.28
N SER A 335 -15.34 -1.93 -16.06
CA SER A 335 -15.67 -2.82 -17.18
C SER A 335 -16.10 -4.23 -16.75
N LEU A 336 -15.67 -4.67 -15.56
CA LEU A 336 -15.90 -6.02 -15.04
C LEU A 336 -17.19 -6.13 -14.23
N LEU A 337 -17.52 -5.11 -13.43
CA LEU A 337 -18.68 -5.12 -12.54
C LEU A 337 -20.02 -5.47 -13.24
N PRO A 338 -20.34 -4.93 -14.44
CA PRO A 338 -21.61 -5.26 -15.10
C PRO A 338 -21.75 -6.73 -15.52
N LYS A 339 -20.63 -7.44 -15.72
CA LYS A 339 -20.59 -8.85 -16.16
C LYS A 339 -20.32 -9.81 -15.01
N LEU A 340 -20.24 -9.30 -13.79
CA LEU A 340 -19.76 -10.06 -12.65
C LEU A 340 -20.58 -11.32 -12.40
N LEU A 341 -21.92 -11.20 -12.33
CA LEU A 341 -22.79 -12.35 -12.08
C LEU A 341 -22.70 -13.41 -13.19
N GLU A 342 -22.80 -12.98 -14.46
CA GLU A 342 -22.69 -13.86 -15.63
C GLU A 342 -21.40 -14.69 -15.60
N ARG A 343 -20.30 -14.08 -15.16
CA ARG A 343 -18.95 -14.65 -15.26
C ARG A 343 -18.50 -15.40 -14.01
N THR A 344 -19.16 -15.20 -12.87
CA THR A 344 -18.73 -15.78 -11.58
C THR A 344 -19.69 -16.83 -11.02
N VAL A 345 -20.93 -16.90 -11.52
CA VAL A 345 -21.95 -17.85 -11.06
C VAL A 345 -22.47 -18.69 -12.22
N GLU A 346 -22.47 -20.02 -12.08
CA GLU A 346 -23.05 -20.96 -13.04
C GLU A 346 -24.38 -21.57 -12.54
N ASN A 347 -25.11 -22.23 -13.44
CA ASN A 347 -26.33 -22.95 -13.09
C ASN A 347 -26.04 -24.05 -12.05
N GLY A 348 -26.70 -23.96 -10.90
CA GLY A 348 -26.51 -24.91 -9.79
C GLY A 348 -25.44 -24.47 -8.77
N GLU A 349 -24.72 -23.37 -9.00
CA GLU A 349 -23.79 -22.79 -8.03
C GLU A 349 -24.46 -21.74 -7.12
N GLY A 350 -23.86 -21.50 -5.95
CA GLY A 350 -24.24 -20.40 -5.07
C GLY A 350 -23.57 -19.07 -5.46
N TYR A 351 -24.10 -17.95 -4.95
CA TYR A 351 -23.64 -16.61 -5.32
C TYR A 351 -22.46 -16.05 -4.49
N GLN A 352 -21.89 -16.84 -3.59
CA GLN A 352 -20.80 -16.41 -2.69
C GLN A 352 -19.60 -15.86 -3.49
N ARG A 353 -19.29 -16.53 -4.61
CA ARG A 353 -18.23 -16.13 -5.55
C ARG A 353 -18.43 -14.73 -6.12
N ALA A 354 -19.66 -14.37 -6.46
CA ALA A 354 -19.98 -13.03 -6.93
C ALA A 354 -19.73 -11.97 -5.84
N ARG A 355 -20.13 -12.25 -4.59
CA ARG A 355 -19.84 -11.36 -3.45
C ARG A 355 -18.34 -11.12 -3.27
N GLN A 356 -17.56 -12.18 -3.36
CA GLN A 356 -16.12 -12.13 -3.14
C GLN A 356 -15.42 -11.35 -4.24
N ALA A 357 -15.71 -11.69 -5.50
CA ALA A 357 -15.21 -10.96 -6.66
C ALA A 357 -15.64 -9.48 -6.65
N PHE A 358 -16.87 -9.18 -6.23
CA PHE A 358 -17.31 -7.80 -6.04
C PHE A 358 -16.44 -7.06 -5.02
N GLY A 359 -16.15 -7.69 -3.87
CA GLY A 359 -15.29 -7.16 -2.82
C GLY A 359 -13.86 -6.84 -3.29
N VAL A 360 -13.24 -7.76 -4.03
CA VAL A 360 -11.92 -7.57 -4.65
C VAL A 360 -11.92 -6.36 -5.58
N LEU A 361 -12.90 -6.31 -6.49
CA LEU A 361 -12.98 -5.27 -7.51
C LEU A 361 -13.21 -3.88 -6.92
N ILE A 362 -14.15 -3.73 -5.98
CA ILE A 362 -14.37 -2.43 -5.33
C ILE A 362 -13.17 -2.05 -4.44
N GLY A 363 -12.52 -3.02 -3.81
CA GLY A 363 -11.29 -2.81 -3.04
C GLY A 363 -10.20 -2.21 -3.90
N GLU A 364 -9.95 -2.80 -5.07
CA GLU A 364 -8.97 -2.32 -6.04
C GLU A 364 -9.31 -0.91 -6.55
N TYR A 365 -10.60 -0.65 -6.85
CA TYR A 365 -11.05 0.66 -7.30
C TYR A 365 -10.71 1.77 -6.29
N TYR A 366 -11.05 1.57 -5.03
CA TYR A 366 -10.83 2.60 -4.01
C TYR A 366 -9.39 2.63 -3.49
N LYS A 367 -8.64 1.53 -3.55
CA LYS A 367 -7.19 1.53 -3.33
C LYS A 367 -6.48 2.41 -4.37
N SER A 368 -6.86 2.27 -5.63
CA SER A 368 -6.41 3.16 -6.71
C SER A 368 -6.73 4.63 -6.41
N ALA A 369 -7.91 4.91 -5.84
CA ALA A 369 -8.29 6.27 -5.48
C ALA A 369 -7.47 6.82 -4.32
N GLN A 370 -7.03 5.98 -3.38
CA GLN A 370 -6.11 6.42 -2.33
C GLN A 370 -4.73 6.79 -2.87
N PHE A 371 -4.20 6.07 -3.86
CA PHE A 371 -2.94 6.47 -4.51
C PHE A 371 -3.05 7.86 -5.13
N VAL A 372 -4.17 8.17 -5.79
CA VAL A 372 -4.46 9.52 -6.30
C VAL A 372 -4.48 10.55 -5.15
N ALA A 373 -5.09 10.21 -4.01
CA ALA A 373 -5.14 11.10 -2.85
C ALA A 373 -3.77 11.40 -2.23
N ARG A 374 -2.73 10.59 -2.47
CA ARG A 374 -1.37 10.85 -1.97
C ARG A 374 -0.68 12.02 -2.67
N PHE A 375 -1.11 12.38 -3.88
CA PHE A 375 -0.54 13.53 -4.62
C PHE A 375 -0.92 14.87 -4.00
N ILE A 376 -2.05 14.95 -3.29
CA ILE A 376 -2.51 16.17 -2.61
C ILE A 376 -1.65 16.41 -1.38
N GLY A 377 -0.96 17.56 -1.34
CA GLY A 377 0.04 17.85 -0.30
C GLY A 377 1.21 16.86 -0.29
N GLY A 378 1.44 16.15 -1.41
CA GLY A 378 2.53 15.19 -1.55
C GLY A 378 3.89 15.87 -1.67
N VAL A 379 4.93 15.19 -1.20
CA VAL A 379 6.32 15.65 -1.31
C VAL A 379 7.17 14.47 -1.78
N MET A 380 7.74 14.57 -2.97
CA MET A 380 8.71 13.60 -3.49
C MET A 380 10.00 13.72 -2.69
N VAL A 381 10.49 12.60 -2.17
CA VAL A 381 11.71 12.51 -1.37
C VAL A 381 12.82 11.93 -2.24
N HIS A 382 13.98 12.56 -2.20
CA HIS A 382 15.17 12.13 -2.92
C HIS A 382 16.31 11.91 -1.92
N ARG A 383 17.02 10.78 -2.05
CA ARG A 383 18.18 10.42 -1.21
C ARG A 383 19.52 10.84 -1.82
N ASP A 384 19.46 11.71 -2.84
CA ASP A 384 20.60 12.24 -3.57
C ASP A 384 21.45 13.13 -2.64
N HIS A 385 22.78 13.02 -2.72
CA HIS A 385 23.70 13.89 -2.01
C HIS A 385 24.13 15.07 -2.88
N LYS A 386 24.53 16.17 -2.23
CA LYS A 386 25.09 17.32 -2.96
C LYS A 386 26.37 16.91 -3.68
N GLY A 387 26.36 17.02 -5.02
CA GLY A 387 27.48 16.63 -5.87
C GLY A 387 27.29 15.28 -6.56
N ASP A 388 26.23 14.53 -6.24
CA ASP A 388 25.85 13.33 -6.98
C ASP A 388 25.52 13.68 -8.45
N ASN A 389 25.69 12.69 -9.32
CA ASN A 389 25.33 12.78 -10.72
C ASN A 389 23.81 12.96 -10.83
N GLN A 390 23.39 13.99 -11.56
CA GLN A 390 21.97 14.33 -11.73
C GLN A 390 21.23 14.58 -10.40
N ALA A 391 21.96 15.01 -9.36
CA ALA A 391 21.41 15.27 -8.03
C ALA A 391 20.19 16.20 -8.07
N ARG A 392 19.13 15.75 -7.42
CA ARG A 392 17.88 16.50 -7.22
C ARG A 392 17.84 17.11 -5.81
N PRO A 393 17.01 18.12 -5.59
CA PRO A 393 16.72 18.57 -4.23
C PRO A 393 16.19 17.41 -3.38
N PRO A 394 16.54 17.28 -2.08
CA PRO A 394 16.06 16.19 -1.23
C PRO A 394 14.54 16.12 -1.10
N PHE A 395 13.85 17.24 -1.29
CA PHE A 395 12.40 17.33 -1.26
C PHE A 395 11.91 18.17 -2.43
N LYS A 396 10.91 17.67 -3.14
CA LYS A 396 10.15 18.42 -4.15
C LYS A 396 8.66 18.28 -3.87
N THR A 397 7.96 19.38 -3.67
CA THR A 397 6.50 19.37 -3.59
C THR A 397 5.90 18.90 -4.91
N VAL A 398 4.81 18.13 -4.86
CA VAL A 398 4.07 17.75 -6.08
C VAL A 398 3.60 19.02 -6.80
N ASP A 399 3.78 19.05 -8.13
CA ASP A 399 3.48 20.22 -8.94
C ASP A 399 1.97 20.57 -8.86
N ALA A 400 1.63 21.86 -8.84
CA ALA A 400 0.26 22.32 -8.62
C ALA A 400 -0.76 21.70 -9.61
N ALA A 401 -0.37 21.56 -10.87
CA ALA A 401 -1.20 20.92 -11.89
C ALA A 401 -1.52 19.44 -11.56
N GLN A 402 -0.57 18.69 -11.02
CA GLN A 402 -0.79 17.29 -10.61
C GLN A 402 -1.71 17.22 -9.39
N GLN A 403 -1.57 18.13 -8.42
CA GLN A 403 -2.47 18.18 -7.25
C GLN A 403 -3.91 18.50 -7.66
N ARG A 404 -4.11 19.45 -8.59
CA ARG A 404 -5.44 19.77 -9.15
C ARG A 404 -6.02 18.61 -9.94
N ALA A 405 -5.21 17.95 -10.77
CA ALA A 405 -5.64 16.76 -11.51
C ALA A 405 -6.07 15.64 -10.56
N ALA A 406 -5.30 15.39 -9.50
CA ALA A 406 -5.65 14.43 -8.45
C ALA A 406 -6.97 14.79 -7.76
N MET A 407 -7.16 16.03 -7.31
CA MET A 407 -8.42 16.47 -6.70
C MET A 407 -9.62 16.34 -7.64
N LYS A 408 -9.46 16.74 -8.90
CA LYS A 408 -10.51 16.58 -9.92
C LYS A 408 -10.88 15.11 -10.09
N GLN A 409 -9.89 14.22 -10.17
CA GLN A 409 -10.13 12.80 -10.31
C GLN A 409 -10.83 12.21 -9.09
N LEU A 410 -10.44 12.59 -7.86
CA LEU A 410 -11.16 12.17 -6.65
C LEU A 410 -12.61 12.66 -6.65
N ALA A 411 -12.87 13.90 -7.09
CA ALA A 411 -14.22 14.43 -7.20
C ALA A 411 -15.09 13.59 -8.16
N GLU A 412 -14.53 13.23 -9.32
CA GLU A 412 -15.23 12.48 -10.37
C GLU A 412 -15.38 10.98 -10.05
N GLN A 413 -14.41 10.37 -9.36
CA GLN A 413 -14.29 8.91 -9.23
C GLN A 413 -14.45 8.41 -7.80
N ALA A 414 -13.96 9.12 -6.78
CA ALA A 414 -14.09 8.67 -5.39
C ALA A 414 -15.32 9.24 -4.67
N PHE A 415 -15.66 10.50 -4.95
CA PHE A 415 -16.72 11.20 -4.24
C PHE A 415 -18.09 11.07 -4.91
N HIS A 416 -18.18 10.57 -6.14
CA HIS A 416 -19.46 10.37 -6.81
C HIS A 416 -20.37 9.33 -6.11
N ALA A 417 -21.67 9.36 -6.42
CA ALA A 417 -22.58 8.29 -6.01
C ALA A 417 -22.37 7.08 -6.93
N PRO A 418 -21.92 5.92 -6.42
CA PRO A 418 -21.72 4.76 -7.28
C PRO A 418 -23.07 4.25 -7.79
N LYS A 419 -23.06 3.73 -9.02
CA LYS A 419 -24.23 3.12 -9.66
C LYS A 419 -24.00 1.62 -9.80
N TYR A 420 -24.76 0.84 -9.05
CA TYR A 420 -24.75 -0.61 -9.13
C TYR A 420 -26.14 -1.11 -9.54
N ASP A 421 -26.16 -2.18 -10.33
CA ASP A 421 -27.40 -2.85 -10.69
C ASP A 421 -28.04 -3.51 -9.45
N PRO A 422 -29.33 -3.24 -9.15
CA PRO A 422 -29.99 -3.82 -7.98
C PRO A 422 -30.03 -5.35 -7.97
N ALA A 423 -30.18 -6.00 -9.14
CA ALA A 423 -30.17 -7.46 -9.21
C ALA A 423 -28.79 -8.00 -8.79
N SER A 424 -27.72 -7.38 -9.29
CA SER A 424 -26.34 -7.66 -8.91
C SER A 424 -26.12 -7.54 -7.40
N LEU A 425 -26.59 -6.45 -6.77
CA LEU A 425 -26.46 -6.25 -5.32
C LEU A 425 -27.23 -7.31 -4.50
N ASN A 426 -28.45 -7.66 -4.93
CA ASN A 426 -29.26 -8.67 -4.25
C ASN A 426 -28.71 -10.10 -4.42
N SER A 427 -27.82 -10.29 -5.39
CA SER A 427 -27.09 -11.54 -5.60
C SER A 427 -25.78 -11.62 -4.80
N LEU A 428 -25.38 -10.61 -4.03
CA LEU A 428 -24.13 -10.67 -3.24
C LEU A 428 -24.33 -11.39 -1.89
N SER A 429 -24.71 -12.66 -1.92
CA SER A 429 -24.99 -13.45 -0.71
C SER A 429 -23.73 -13.76 0.10
N SER A 430 -23.85 -13.78 1.43
CA SER A 430 -22.78 -14.24 2.31
C SER A 430 -22.54 -15.74 2.20
N THR A 431 -21.33 -16.18 2.53
CA THR A 431 -21.08 -17.59 2.84
C THR A 431 -21.70 -17.94 4.19
N ASN A 432 -22.48 -19.02 4.26
CA ASN A 432 -22.92 -19.58 5.55
C ASN A 432 -21.96 -20.68 6.04
N TRP A 433 -20.86 -20.89 5.31
CA TRP A 433 -19.83 -21.84 5.67
C TRP A 433 -19.00 -21.29 6.83
N ARG A 434 -19.06 -21.97 7.97
CA ARG A 434 -18.33 -21.58 9.18
C ARG A 434 -17.15 -22.52 9.39
N HIS A 435 -15.95 -21.97 9.40
CA HIS A 435 -14.73 -22.69 9.76
C HIS A 435 -13.75 -21.75 10.48
N TRP A 436 -12.60 -22.27 10.89
CA TRP A 436 -11.57 -21.54 11.65
C TRP A 436 -11.04 -20.27 10.96
N GLY A 437 -11.19 -20.15 9.63
CA GLY A 437 -10.67 -19.03 8.83
C GLY A 437 -11.67 -17.89 8.60
N VAL A 438 -12.92 -18.02 9.08
CA VAL A 438 -13.95 -16.98 8.95
C VAL A 438 -14.23 -16.39 10.33
N PRO A 439 -13.82 -15.14 10.61
CA PRO A 439 -14.12 -14.48 11.88
C PRO A 439 -15.61 -14.52 12.22
N ARG A 440 -15.94 -14.64 13.51
CA ARG A 440 -17.34 -14.66 13.97
C ARG A 440 -18.11 -13.39 13.58
N SER A 441 -17.41 -12.25 13.47
CA SER A 441 -17.93 -10.94 13.07
C SER A 441 -18.17 -10.78 11.56
N SER A 442 -17.65 -11.67 10.72
CA SER A 442 -17.81 -11.55 9.27
C SER A 442 -19.20 -11.90 8.74
N LEU A 443 -20.07 -12.43 9.60
CA LEU A 443 -21.41 -12.91 9.27
C LEU A 443 -22.52 -12.09 9.93
N ASP A 444 -22.22 -10.88 10.43
CA ASP A 444 -23.21 -10.06 11.16
C ASP A 444 -24.43 -9.69 10.29
N ARG A 445 -24.31 -9.75 8.95
CA ARG A 445 -25.38 -9.49 7.97
C ARG A 445 -25.27 -10.43 6.76
N ALA A 446 -26.42 -10.96 6.30
CA ALA A 446 -26.47 -11.85 5.13
C ALA A 446 -26.39 -11.08 3.80
N GLU A 447 -26.98 -9.88 3.78
CA GLU A 447 -26.93 -8.94 2.67
C GLU A 447 -25.58 -8.21 2.58
N TYR A 448 -25.27 -7.61 1.43
CA TYR A 448 -24.05 -6.83 1.27
C TYR A 448 -24.24 -5.40 1.81
N PRO A 449 -23.42 -4.94 2.78
CA PRO A 449 -23.62 -3.64 3.43
C PRO A 449 -23.04 -2.50 2.58
N ILE A 450 -23.52 -2.35 1.34
CA ILE A 450 -22.91 -1.47 0.33
C ILE A 450 -22.74 -0.02 0.80
N HIS A 451 -23.71 0.55 1.52
CA HIS A 451 -23.58 1.91 2.06
C HIS A 451 -22.43 2.07 3.04
N LYS A 452 -22.26 1.10 3.95
CA LYS A 452 -21.16 1.11 4.93
C LYS A 452 -19.83 0.96 4.21
N THR A 453 -19.74 -0.01 3.30
CA THR A 453 -18.54 -0.28 2.51
C THR A 453 -18.07 0.95 1.74
N ILE A 454 -18.95 1.59 0.96
CA ILE A 454 -18.62 2.81 0.21
C ILE A 454 -18.28 3.97 1.14
N SER A 455 -19.00 4.13 2.25
CA SER A 455 -18.71 5.17 3.24
C SER A 455 -17.32 5.00 3.86
N ASP A 456 -16.88 3.77 4.14
CA ASP A 456 -15.56 3.50 4.73
C ASP A 456 -14.44 3.88 3.76
N PHE A 457 -14.56 3.50 2.49
CA PHE A 457 -13.62 3.90 1.44
C PHE A 457 -13.55 5.43 1.26
N GLN A 458 -14.70 6.10 1.28
CA GLN A 458 -14.75 7.55 1.13
C GLN A 458 -14.21 8.29 2.36
N GLU A 459 -14.49 7.78 3.57
CA GLU A 459 -13.98 8.33 4.83
C GLU A 459 -12.46 8.36 4.86
N ALA A 460 -11.85 7.33 4.30
CA ALA A 460 -10.43 7.16 4.18
C ALA A 460 -9.74 8.15 3.25
N ILE A 461 -10.31 8.34 2.05
CA ILE A 461 -9.83 9.33 1.09
C ILE A 461 -9.98 10.74 1.68
N LEU A 462 -11.10 11.01 2.35
CA LEU A 462 -11.28 12.26 3.10
C LEU A 462 -10.28 12.38 4.26
N GLY A 463 -9.99 11.28 4.96
CA GLY A 463 -9.03 11.24 6.07
C GLY A 463 -7.61 11.58 5.65
N ARG A 464 -7.21 11.22 4.43
CA ARG A 464 -5.91 11.58 3.82
C ARG A 464 -5.89 13.03 3.34
N THR A 465 -6.91 13.44 2.58
CA THR A 465 -6.98 14.78 1.99
C THR A 465 -7.14 15.88 3.04
N LEU A 466 -7.90 15.63 4.11
CA LEU A 466 -8.13 16.57 5.22
C LEU A 466 -7.23 16.29 6.44
N ASN A 467 -6.18 15.49 6.28
CA ASN A 467 -5.24 15.23 7.38
C ASN A 467 -4.47 16.50 7.75
N HIS A 468 -4.28 16.78 9.04
CA HIS A 468 -3.49 17.92 9.51
C HIS A 468 -2.09 18.01 8.89
N LEU A 469 -1.39 16.88 8.69
CA LEU A 469 -0.07 16.87 8.03
C LEU A 469 -0.18 17.21 6.54
N THR A 470 -1.22 16.75 5.85
CA THR A 470 -1.50 17.11 4.45
C THR A 470 -1.74 18.61 4.33
N LEU A 471 -2.59 19.17 5.19
CA LEU A 471 -2.90 20.61 5.21
C LEU A 471 -1.66 21.45 5.52
N SER A 472 -0.82 21.01 6.47
CA SER A 472 0.45 21.65 6.78
C SER A 472 1.41 21.64 5.60
N ARG A 473 1.51 20.53 4.87
CA ARG A 473 2.38 20.43 3.68
C ARG A 473 1.89 21.32 2.54
N ILE A 474 0.58 21.47 2.37
CA ILE A 474 0.02 22.41 1.38
C ILE A 474 0.42 23.83 1.76
N GLN A 475 0.23 24.24 3.02
CA GLN A 475 0.64 25.57 3.50
C GLN A 475 2.15 25.81 3.35
N ASP A 476 2.98 24.85 3.76
CA ASP A 476 4.44 24.94 3.60
C ASP A 476 4.86 24.98 2.13
N GLY A 477 4.12 24.31 1.24
CA GLY A 477 4.35 24.32 -0.19
C GLY A 477 4.22 25.71 -0.79
N GLU A 478 3.27 26.52 -0.28
CA GLU A 478 3.13 27.92 -0.68
C GLU A 478 4.36 28.77 -0.34
N ALA A 479 4.98 28.51 0.81
CA ALA A 479 6.20 29.21 1.22
C ALA A 479 7.46 28.73 0.48
N LYS A 480 7.44 27.53 -0.10
CA LYS A 480 8.56 26.93 -0.83
C LYS A 480 8.57 27.26 -2.33
N ALA A 481 7.45 27.75 -2.87
CA ALA A 481 7.34 28.11 -4.27
C ALA A 481 8.14 29.37 -4.61
N ALA A 482 8.74 29.40 -5.81
CA ALA A 482 9.43 30.59 -6.30
C ALA A 482 8.42 31.70 -6.65
N ALA A 483 8.89 32.95 -6.66
CA ALA A 483 8.05 34.09 -7.03
C ALA A 483 7.49 33.92 -8.46
N GLY A 484 6.17 33.91 -8.60
CA GLY A 484 5.47 33.74 -9.87
C GLY A 484 5.27 32.29 -10.33
N GLU A 485 5.70 31.31 -9.53
CA GLU A 485 5.38 29.90 -9.75
C GLU A 485 3.89 29.63 -9.43
N ASP A 486 3.27 28.70 -10.16
CA ASP A 486 1.91 28.27 -9.90
C ASP A 486 1.87 27.33 -8.69
N VAL A 487 0.98 27.63 -7.74
CA VAL A 487 0.94 26.97 -6.42
C VAL A 487 -0.45 26.43 -6.15
N TYR A 488 -0.51 25.22 -5.61
CA TYR A 488 -1.74 24.65 -5.08
C TYR A 488 -1.92 25.09 -3.63
N THR A 489 -2.91 25.95 -3.39
CA THR A 489 -3.04 26.66 -2.11
C THR A 489 -4.01 25.98 -1.14
N LEU A 490 -3.84 26.25 0.15
CA LEU A 490 -4.72 25.75 1.21
C LEU A 490 -6.18 26.21 1.06
N PRO A 491 -6.48 27.49 0.73
CA PRO A 491 -7.85 27.92 0.37
C PRO A 491 -8.42 27.17 -0.83
N GLU A 492 -7.63 27.01 -1.90
CA GLU A 492 -8.03 26.27 -3.10
C GLU A 492 -8.39 24.83 -2.74
N HIS A 493 -7.58 24.17 -1.91
CA HIS A 493 -7.79 22.79 -1.50
C HIS A 493 -9.07 22.60 -0.68
N LEU A 494 -9.21 23.34 0.42
CA LEU A 494 -10.36 23.22 1.31
C LEU A 494 -11.68 23.51 0.56
N LYS A 495 -11.68 24.56 -0.26
CA LYS A 495 -12.84 24.90 -1.10
C LYS A 495 -13.15 23.76 -2.09
N SER A 496 -12.14 23.23 -2.78
CA SER A 496 -12.31 22.15 -3.75
C SER A 496 -12.91 20.88 -3.13
N VAL A 497 -12.48 20.50 -1.92
CA VAL A 497 -13.06 19.35 -1.21
C VAL A 497 -14.53 19.60 -0.87
N ILE A 498 -14.86 20.78 -0.31
CA ILE A 498 -16.24 21.14 0.03
C ILE A 498 -17.13 21.14 -1.21
N GLU A 499 -16.71 21.80 -2.29
CA GLU A 499 -17.51 21.91 -3.52
C GLU A 499 -17.68 20.57 -4.23
N SER A 500 -16.71 19.65 -4.12
CA SER A 500 -16.82 18.29 -4.66
C SER A 500 -17.79 17.41 -3.87
N VAL A 501 -17.74 17.50 -2.54
CA VAL A 501 -18.60 16.70 -1.64
C VAL A 501 -20.03 17.22 -1.57
N PHE A 502 -20.22 18.54 -1.70
CA PHE A 502 -21.52 19.21 -1.69
C PHE A 502 -21.92 19.71 -3.08
N SER A 503 -21.50 19.00 -4.14
CA SER A 503 -21.70 19.43 -5.52
C SER A 503 -23.18 19.61 -5.90
N GLU A 504 -24.12 18.95 -5.21
CA GLU A 504 -25.56 19.14 -5.40
C GLU A 504 -26.05 20.55 -5.01
N LEU A 505 -25.27 21.30 -4.23
CA LEU A 505 -25.55 22.69 -3.84
C LEU A 505 -24.91 23.71 -4.80
N THR A 506 -23.87 23.32 -5.54
CA THR A 506 -23.19 24.17 -6.53
C THR A 506 -23.65 23.91 -7.96
N ALA A 507 -23.90 22.66 -8.29
CA ALA A 507 -24.46 22.17 -9.54
C ALA A 507 -25.72 21.32 -9.25
N PRO A 508 -26.89 21.97 -9.04
CA PRO A 508 -28.14 21.30 -8.76
C PRO A 508 -28.48 20.21 -9.79
N PRO A 509 -28.80 18.96 -9.38
CA PRO A 509 -29.32 17.97 -10.30
C PRO A 509 -30.63 18.45 -10.93
N ALA A 510 -30.86 18.08 -12.19
CA ALA A 510 -32.11 18.34 -12.89
C ALA A 510 -33.12 17.22 -12.60
N GLY A 511 -34.41 17.58 -12.52
CA GLY A 511 -35.51 16.62 -12.42
C GLY A 511 -36.49 16.89 -11.29
N GLU A 512 -37.47 16.00 -11.15
CA GLU A 512 -38.39 15.98 -10.02
C GLU A 512 -37.88 15.03 -8.93
N PHE A 513 -37.97 15.48 -7.67
CA PHE A 513 -37.43 14.74 -6.53
C PHE A 513 -38.52 14.22 -5.61
N ASN A 514 -38.33 13.00 -5.14
CA ASN A 514 -39.19 12.34 -4.17
C ASN A 514 -38.36 11.33 -3.36
N ASN A 515 -38.97 10.65 -2.38
CA ASN A 515 -38.23 9.75 -1.50
C ASN A 515 -37.60 8.53 -2.23
N ARG A 516 -38.03 8.21 -3.47
CA ARG A 516 -37.42 7.16 -4.33
C ARG A 516 -36.32 7.71 -5.23
N THR A 517 -36.44 8.95 -5.67
CA THR A 517 -35.43 9.68 -6.47
C THR A 517 -35.04 10.95 -5.71
N PRO A 518 -34.23 10.83 -4.64
CA PRO A 518 -33.93 11.96 -3.78
C PRO A 518 -32.98 12.95 -4.47
N TYR A 519 -33.07 14.23 -4.10
CA TYR A 519 -32.20 15.30 -4.60
C TYR A 519 -30.73 15.04 -4.25
N ILE A 520 -30.44 14.62 -3.00
CA ILE A 520 -29.13 14.11 -2.60
C ILE A 520 -29.27 12.62 -2.33
N SER A 521 -28.53 11.76 -3.03
CA SER A 521 -28.60 10.31 -2.85
C SER A 521 -28.14 9.86 -1.46
N SER A 522 -28.54 8.66 -1.03
CA SER A 522 -28.13 8.11 0.28
C SER A 522 -26.61 7.98 0.43
N PHE A 523 -25.88 7.60 -0.64
CA PHE A 523 -24.42 7.58 -0.66
C PHE A 523 -23.81 8.97 -0.50
N ARG A 524 -24.35 9.97 -1.21
CA ARG A 524 -23.86 11.35 -1.14
C ARG A 524 -24.13 11.99 0.20
N ARG A 525 -25.29 11.74 0.82
CA ARG A 525 -25.56 12.16 2.21
C ARG A 525 -24.59 11.52 3.20
N ALA A 526 -24.21 10.26 3.01
CA ALA A 526 -23.20 9.61 3.87
C ALA A 526 -21.83 10.31 3.75
N LEU A 527 -21.34 10.50 2.51
CA LEU A 527 -20.12 11.25 2.23
C LEU A 527 -20.13 12.64 2.86
N GLN A 528 -21.22 13.40 2.67
CA GLN A 528 -21.38 14.76 3.19
C GLN A 528 -21.34 14.80 4.73
N ARG A 529 -21.93 13.82 5.42
CA ARG A 529 -21.85 13.73 6.88
C ARG A 529 -20.42 13.46 7.35
N THR A 530 -19.72 12.55 6.67
CA THR A 530 -18.33 12.21 6.98
C THR A 530 -17.41 13.41 6.76
N ALA A 531 -17.56 14.13 5.64
CA ALA A 531 -16.81 15.35 5.38
C ALA A 531 -17.13 16.44 6.40
N LEU A 532 -18.41 16.68 6.71
CA LEU A 532 -18.80 17.67 7.71
C LEU A 532 -18.22 17.35 9.09
N LYS A 533 -18.16 16.08 9.48
CA LYS A 533 -17.48 15.64 10.72
C LYS A 533 -15.99 15.99 10.68
N ARG A 534 -15.29 15.75 9.57
CA ARG A 534 -13.86 16.09 9.42
C ARG A 534 -13.62 17.60 9.48
N PHE A 535 -14.43 18.41 8.79
CA PHE A 535 -14.34 19.86 8.86
C PHE A 535 -14.67 20.38 10.27
N ALA A 536 -15.65 19.78 10.95
CA ALA A 536 -15.95 20.07 12.34
C ALA A 536 -14.76 19.76 13.26
N ASP A 537 -14.07 18.64 13.05
CA ASP A 537 -12.87 18.29 13.82
C ASP A 537 -11.72 19.27 13.56
N ILE A 538 -11.50 19.71 12.31
CA ILE A 538 -10.51 20.75 11.98
C ILE A 538 -10.78 22.03 12.77
N VAL A 539 -12.04 22.45 12.89
CA VAL A 539 -12.44 23.66 13.62
C VAL A 539 -12.39 23.44 15.13
N ALA A 540 -13.20 22.52 15.65
CA ALA A 540 -13.45 22.40 17.09
C ALA A 540 -12.42 21.53 17.85
N LYS A 541 -11.58 20.76 17.16
CA LYS A 541 -10.60 19.83 17.76
C LYS A 541 -9.28 19.82 17.00
N PRO A 542 -8.61 20.98 16.85
CA PRO A 542 -7.38 21.07 16.08
C PRO A 542 -6.33 20.12 16.65
N ARG A 543 -5.71 19.33 15.76
CA ARG A 543 -4.61 18.43 16.14
C ARG A 543 -3.31 19.21 16.28
N GLN A 544 -2.37 18.67 17.05
CA GLN A 544 -1.02 19.22 17.14
C GLN A 544 -0.40 19.32 15.74
N GLY A 545 0.14 20.48 15.37
CA GLY A 545 0.72 20.73 14.05
C GLY A 545 -0.29 21.04 12.93
N GLN A 546 -1.58 21.17 13.24
CA GLN A 546 -2.56 21.67 12.28
C GLN A 546 -2.35 23.18 12.03
N PRO A 547 -2.35 23.65 10.77
CA PRO A 547 -2.33 25.07 10.47
C PRO A 547 -3.53 25.84 11.05
N GLU A 548 -3.27 26.98 11.69
CA GLU A 548 -4.34 27.89 12.11
C GLU A 548 -5.12 28.46 10.91
N ASP A 549 -4.44 28.72 9.79
CA ASP A 549 -5.11 29.16 8.56
C ASP A 549 -6.10 28.10 8.07
N ALA A 550 -5.77 26.80 8.18
CA ALA A 550 -6.71 25.74 7.81
C ALA A 550 -7.98 25.78 8.67
N ARG A 551 -7.83 26.08 9.97
CA ARG A 551 -8.94 26.23 10.91
C ARG A 551 -9.84 27.40 10.53
N VAL A 552 -9.26 28.59 10.34
CA VAL A 552 -9.99 29.82 10.03
C VAL A 552 -10.66 29.76 8.65
N LEU A 553 -9.95 29.24 7.63
CA LEU A 553 -10.51 29.04 6.29
C LEU A 553 -11.65 28.03 6.31
N THR A 554 -11.50 26.91 7.04
CA THR A 554 -12.59 25.93 7.19
C THR A 554 -13.81 26.57 7.83
N ARG A 555 -13.63 27.40 8.86
CA ARG A 555 -14.72 28.16 9.48
C ARG A 555 -15.44 29.07 8.49
N MET A 556 -14.70 29.81 7.66
CA MET A 556 -15.24 30.65 6.60
C MET A 556 -16.06 29.82 5.60
N TYR A 557 -15.51 28.72 5.08
CA TYR A 557 -16.20 27.89 4.10
C TYR A 557 -17.39 27.11 4.67
N LEU A 558 -17.37 26.74 5.95
CA LEU A 558 -18.54 26.18 6.61
C LEU A 558 -19.67 27.20 6.71
N ASN A 559 -19.36 28.48 6.97
CA ASN A 559 -20.37 29.54 6.95
C ASN A 559 -20.95 29.76 5.54
N GLU A 560 -20.11 29.76 4.50
CA GLU A 560 -20.58 29.80 3.10
C GLU A 560 -21.45 28.60 2.73
N LEU A 561 -21.06 27.40 3.20
CA LEU A 561 -21.83 26.18 3.00
C LEU A 561 -23.20 26.27 3.69
N ALA A 562 -23.28 26.80 4.93
CA ALA A 562 -24.54 27.03 5.60
C ALA A 562 -25.47 27.95 4.80
N ALA A 563 -24.94 29.04 4.23
CA ALA A 563 -25.71 29.94 3.36
C ALA A 563 -26.22 29.23 2.09
N LYS A 564 -25.39 28.38 1.45
CA LYS A 564 -25.82 27.55 0.30
C LYS A 564 -26.91 26.56 0.69
N ILE A 565 -26.83 25.97 1.88
CA ILE A 565 -27.86 25.08 2.42
C ILE A 565 -29.17 25.83 2.66
N ASP A 566 -29.12 27.01 3.27
CA ASP A 566 -30.31 27.84 3.50
C ASP A 566 -30.97 28.26 2.18
N ALA A 567 -30.17 28.63 1.18
CA ALA A 567 -30.67 28.93 -0.16
C ALA A 567 -31.37 27.72 -0.80
N ALA A 568 -30.82 26.51 -0.66
CA ALA A 568 -31.44 25.29 -1.18
C ALA A 568 -32.74 24.93 -0.44
N LEU A 569 -32.79 25.09 0.88
CA LEU A 569 -33.97 24.83 1.71
C LEU A 569 -35.09 25.88 1.48
N GLY A 570 -34.72 27.12 1.18
CA GLY A 570 -35.65 28.24 0.98
C GLY A 570 -36.17 28.39 -0.46
N LYS A 571 -35.68 27.60 -1.42
CA LYS A 571 -36.07 27.70 -2.83
C LYS A 571 -37.48 27.13 -3.04
N GLY A 572 -38.48 28.02 -3.09
CA GLY A 572 -39.91 27.66 -3.16
C GLY A 572 -40.30 26.75 -4.32
N ASP A 573 -39.62 26.87 -5.47
CA ASP A 573 -39.88 26.04 -6.65
C ASP A 573 -39.20 24.66 -6.60
N LEU A 574 -38.27 24.44 -5.65
CA LEU A 574 -37.56 23.18 -5.50
C LEU A 574 -38.25 22.30 -4.45
N LYS A 575 -39.01 21.31 -4.91
CA LYS A 575 -39.62 20.32 -4.02
C LYS A 575 -38.58 19.27 -3.59
N LEU A 576 -37.89 19.53 -2.48
CA LEU A 576 -36.98 18.57 -1.85
C LEU A 576 -37.74 17.39 -1.22
N ASP A 577 -37.20 16.18 -1.42
CA ASP A 577 -37.63 14.96 -0.72
C ASP A 577 -37.32 15.03 0.79
N ASP A 578 -37.97 14.17 1.58
CA ASP A 578 -37.87 14.21 3.05
C ASP A 578 -36.46 13.91 3.54
N TYR A 579 -35.75 12.98 2.88
CA TYR A 579 -34.40 12.62 3.28
C TYR A 579 -33.42 13.75 3.02
N THR A 580 -33.51 14.41 1.86
CA THR A 580 -32.66 15.56 1.55
C THR A 580 -32.96 16.72 2.49
N ARG A 581 -34.24 17.05 2.71
CA ARG A 581 -34.65 18.14 3.61
C ARG A 581 -34.14 17.92 5.03
N ALA A 582 -34.33 16.72 5.58
CA ALA A 582 -33.85 16.38 6.91
C ALA A 582 -32.32 16.45 7.01
N HIS A 583 -31.61 15.91 6.00
CA HIS A 583 -30.15 15.93 5.95
C HIS A 583 -29.56 17.33 5.86
N LEU A 584 -30.12 18.20 5.00
CA LEU A 584 -29.67 19.59 4.89
C LEU A 584 -29.96 20.38 6.16
N THR A 585 -31.13 20.15 6.77
CA THR A 585 -31.49 20.79 8.06
C THR A 585 -30.52 20.38 9.19
N ASP A 586 -30.22 19.08 9.31
CA ASP A 586 -29.24 18.56 10.28
C ASP A 586 -27.83 19.07 10.00
N SER A 587 -27.41 19.09 8.73
CA SER A 587 -26.10 19.60 8.32
C SER A 587 -25.93 21.08 8.69
N ARG A 588 -26.95 21.91 8.42
CA ARG A 588 -26.97 23.32 8.85
C ARG A 588 -26.87 23.47 10.36
N LEU A 589 -27.61 22.67 11.12
CA LEU A 589 -27.58 22.72 12.59
C LEU A 589 -26.19 22.36 13.14
N ARG A 590 -25.57 21.30 12.60
CA ARG A 590 -24.21 20.89 12.98
C ARG A 590 -23.18 21.96 12.65
N ILE A 591 -23.27 22.57 11.46
CA ILE A 591 -22.40 23.69 11.09
C ILE A 591 -22.53 24.82 12.12
N LYS A 592 -23.77 25.23 12.43
CA LYS A 592 -24.03 26.27 13.42
C LYS A 592 -23.41 25.93 14.79
N GLN A 593 -23.60 24.70 15.28
CA GLN A 593 -23.03 24.24 16.54
C GLN A 593 -21.49 24.32 16.56
N VAL A 594 -20.83 23.93 15.46
CA VAL A 594 -19.37 24.01 15.33
C VAL A 594 -18.90 25.47 15.35
N LEU A 595 -19.60 26.36 14.64
CA LEU A 595 -19.27 27.78 14.58
C LEU A 595 -19.49 28.48 15.94
N GLU A 596 -20.47 28.03 16.74
CA GLU A 596 -20.79 28.56 18.07
C GLU A 596 -19.86 28.00 19.16
N ALA A 597 -19.53 26.70 19.13
CA ALA A 597 -18.74 26.04 20.19
C ALA A 597 -17.36 26.67 20.42
N GLU A 598 -16.72 27.22 19.39
CA GLU A 598 -15.43 27.91 19.53
C GLU A 598 -15.55 29.31 20.17
N THR A 599 -16.71 29.96 20.06
CA THR A 599 -16.87 31.31 20.66
C THR A 599 -16.81 31.28 22.18
N GLU A 600 -17.04 30.12 22.80
CA GLU A 600 -16.93 29.92 24.25
C GLU A 600 -15.48 29.71 24.74
N ASP A 601 -14.56 29.26 23.87
CA ASP A 601 -13.19 28.91 24.29
C ASP A 601 -12.25 30.12 24.38
N PHE A 602 -12.58 31.22 23.67
CA PHE A 602 -11.89 32.51 23.81
C PHE A 602 -12.10 33.20 25.18
N GLY A 603 -13.00 32.67 26.03
CA GLY A 603 -13.35 33.24 27.33
C GLY A 603 -12.85 32.45 28.55
N LYS A 604 -12.20 31.30 28.37
CA LYS A 604 -11.69 30.49 29.49
C LYS A 604 -10.17 30.60 29.58
N PRO A 605 -9.59 30.99 30.74
CA PRO A 605 -8.16 30.81 30.93
C PRO A 605 -7.86 29.32 30.80
N ALA A 606 -6.83 28.99 30.01
CA ALA A 606 -6.38 27.62 29.80
C ALA A 606 -6.27 26.91 31.16
N GLY A 607 -7.18 25.97 31.41
CA GLY A 607 -7.14 25.14 32.61
C GLY A 607 -5.87 24.31 32.55
N GLY A 608 -4.86 24.74 33.31
CA GLY A 608 -3.60 24.02 33.46
C GLY A 608 -3.88 22.58 33.86
N GLY A 609 -3.59 21.65 32.96
CA GLY A 609 -3.38 20.27 33.33
C GLY A 609 -2.23 20.25 34.33
N GLY A 610 -2.55 20.00 35.60
CA GLY A 610 -1.59 19.93 36.69
C GLY A 610 -0.57 18.83 36.46
N GLY A 611 0.53 19.17 35.80
CA GLY A 611 1.79 18.44 35.88
C GLY A 611 2.42 18.74 37.23
N GLY A 612 2.19 17.87 38.21
CA GLY A 612 2.88 17.92 39.49
C GLY A 612 4.37 17.63 39.28
N PHE A 613 5.19 18.67 39.18
CA PHE A 613 6.63 18.60 39.41
C PHE A 613 6.86 18.40 40.91
N PHE A 614 7.17 17.17 41.33
CA PHE A 614 7.74 16.94 42.66
C PHE A 614 9.24 17.25 42.63
N ILE A 615 9.59 18.44 43.09
CA ILE A 615 10.95 18.75 43.56
C ILE A 615 11.00 18.28 45.02
N PHE A 616 11.76 17.22 45.31
CA PHE A 616 12.12 16.88 46.68
C PHE A 616 13.59 17.20 46.91
N GLY A 617 13.82 18.26 47.69
CA GLY A 617 15.04 18.52 48.42
C GLY A 617 14.73 18.59 49.91
N ALA A 618 15.61 17.98 50.70
CA ALA A 618 15.81 18.07 52.16
C ALA A 618 14.96 17.18 53.11
N GLU A 619 15.67 16.15 53.59
CA GLU A 619 15.84 15.68 54.98
C GLU A 619 14.65 15.15 55.82
N ALA A 620 14.67 13.84 56.08
CA ALA A 620 14.44 13.26 57.41
C ALA A 620 14.93 11.78 57.48
N GLU A 621 15.51 11.42 58.64
CA GLU A 621 16.26 10.21 59.03
C GLU A 621 15.57 8.83 58.93
N PRO A 622 16.34 7.71 59.01
CA PRO A 622 15.90 6.39 58.55
C PRO A 622 15.20 5.56 59.65
N ARG A 623 14.17 4.80 59.25
CA ARG A 623 13.65 3.68 60.04
C ARG A 623 13.79 2.37 59.29
N THR A 624 14.69 1.54 59.79
CA THR A 624 14.89 0.13 59.48
C THR A 624 13.61 -0.68 59.71
N ARG A 625 13.25 -1.58 58.77
CA ARG A 625 12.34 -2.69 59.04
C ARG A 625 12.91 -3.99 58.48
N ASN A 626 12.98 -4.96 59.38
CA ASN A 626 13.51 -6.31 59.23
C ASN A 626 12.76 -7.13 58.19
N LEU A 627 13.53 -7.94 57.46
CA LEU A 627 13.09 -9.09 56.69
C LEU A 627 12.98 -10.30 57.61
N GLU A 628 11.82 -10.93 57.68
CA GLU A 628 11.68 -12.29 58.21
C GLU A 628 11.10 -13.22 57.14
N ALA A 629 11.71 -14.41 57.11
CA ALA A 629 11.59 -15.46 56.12
C ALA A 629 10.33 -16.31 56.31
N ILE A 630 9.84 -16.89 55.20
CA ILE A 630 8.89 -17.99 55.23
C ILE A 630 9.52 -19.17 54.50
N ALA A 631 9.71 -20.27 55.21
CA ALA A 631 10.05 -21.60 54.69
C ALA A 631 8.77 -22.46 54.57
N PRO A 632 8.77 -23.51 53.72
CA PRO A 632 7.56 -24.21 53.29
C PRO A 632 7.33 -25.53 54.03
N GLU A 633 6.09 -26.02 54.04
CA GLU A 633 5.79 -27.45 54.17
C GLU A 633 4.41 -27.79 53.58
N GLN A 634 4.39 -28.81 52.72
CA GLN A 634 3.20 -29.56 52.28
C GLN A 634 2.98 -30.78 53.20
N PRO A 635 1.83 -31.45 53.11
CA PRO A 635 1.70 -32.57 52.16
C PRO A 635 0.59 -32.41 51.12
#